data_AF-W5R4Z3-F1
#
_entry.id   AF-W5R4Z3-F1
#
_cell.length_a   1.000
_cell.length_b   1.000
_cell.length_c   1.000
_cell.angle_alpha   90.00
_cell.angle_beta   90.00
_cell.angle_gamma   90.00
#
_symmetry.space_group_name_H-M   'P 1'
#
loop_
_entity.id
_entity.type
_entity.pdbx_description
1 polymer ?
#
loop_
_entity_poly.entity_id
_entity_poly.type
_entity_poly.pdbx_seq_one_letter_code
_entity_poly.pdbx_strand_id
1 'polypeptide(L)'
;MSVFDLPRLHFAGTALTRLPTGPRGGLLDLATNTALTADGEPFPAHRPPGEYHAHLDRLGRESATRQDAGAADPAAPGGTGTDGAPSHGAGGGCPGKGAHFSGNGHFSVDARIVGVEWDTEGVDTGDPVVGRAVDLWGHYNEYLATTVNRARVFDLDPASAWTTTLMVGQFGFGRDGRSHDVGYMATGAVSGFHPPRWHDFAAPGDASAGAADRGAAGDGAAGRGAGRPPRSVVHQFAVPASERLSWSAEADASPAARLLRTAATAPDADGLVVQFALLPPAVGGPADGPARWRLRGTIAPWRPDEPRTYPAGRLLVPDRRTPGRARGPLRPLTVAVGEGRVTLNMVTAVPEADRAAAADGGAAGGLGDLELRTADSDRLVARVPRRAYLGPDTDLTGGLVTVPAELPAEAVAGEGLLLVGAGPDGPVVQLREREVNVQVDDAALVLEHPRGPEDAEHDTEVPVRSFVRGRPAAVEGIGVRQFFNPRALPRDPAARAAGARCGDVETVRLRPGRRDASGAWSGSCSLDTDAAGRGWFTLRGAAAGTARVLLSTGPDDLPCAVDRPGSAALGYDHADALGFWPGAGHLSVRVLPDDWHLAGTGPEEATFDLVYREVFAPYEHLYSFMKEEVFSLADRCKVETYAKLIWQMCDPRNKAKTYYMPPTRDLSEPKARLLLSYLRARQAPEAVLLPGPAAPRTGGRVSTRGELVRLLREASAIELAVMVQYLYAAYSVPTHGAGLEYVRRGLWTPGQLRLACGDGGETRDEGIRGMLMGIAREEMIHFLLVNNILVAVGEPFHVPRIDFGTLNHELPVPLDFCLERLGPGSVERFTAIERPGEPTGEVFLEGGTAGALRASGGEGHPYASLSELYAEIREGLQRVPDLFLVDRGRGGGEHHLFLRESVDRRHPDYQLEVDDLASALFAVDVITEQGEGGVLGPGDGGAEESHHASFLRIGELLRGTPAGDRPGSGPWNPAYPVLRNPTLGSGSLAMEAITDPEARTVAGLFNRAYAMALRLMVQHFGERPDGSLRRSDLMNAAIDMMTGLMRPLAELLVTLPSGRRGTTAGPTFELDAPPAPVPRPDVARRGIALHLDQLAAECAKCPSVPARVGEMSAFWADHFRPR
;
A
#
# COMPACT_ATOMS: atom_id res chain seq x y z
N MET A 1 13.64 14.28 -28.16
CA MET A 1 13.72 12.80 -28.22
C MET A 1 14.50 12.37 -26.99
N SER A 2 13.82 12.10 -25.90
CA SER A 2 14.48 11.59 -24.69
C SER A 2 14.98 10.18 -24.91
N VAL A 3 16.19 9.93 -24.42
CA VAL A 3 16.44 8.71 -23.65
C VAL A 3 17.06 9.15 -22.33
N PHE A 4 16.19 9.87 -21.61
CA PHE A 4 16.38 10.59 -20.36
C PHE A 4 17.31 11.81 -20.50
N ASP A 5 16.69 13.00 -20.46
CA ASP A 5 17.37 14.29 -20.52
C ASP A 5 18.27 14.48 -19.27
N LEU A 6 19.20 15.44 -19.34
CA LEU A 6 20.02 15.81 -18.18
C LEU A 6 19.31 16.87 -17.31
N PRO A 7 19.58 16.89 -15.98
CA PRO A 7 20.45 15.96 -15.25
C PRO A 7 19.77 14.62 -14.94
N ARG A 8 20.58 13.59 -14.71
CA ARG A 8 20.17 12.23 -14.33
C ARG A 8 20.72 11.87 -12.96
N LEU A 9 19.93 11.17 -12.16
CA LEU A 9 20.39 10.50 -10.94
C LEU A 9 20.27 8.98 -11.14
N HIS A 10 21.37 8.25 -11.05
CA HIS A 10 21.39 6.81 -11.22
C HIS A 10 21.36 6.11 -9.87
N PHE A 11 20.59 5.04 -9.77
CA PHE A 11 20.40 4.32 -8.51
C PHE A 11 20.57 2.81 -8.68
N ALA A 12 21.13 2.16 -7.66
CA ALA A 12 21.33 0.72 -7.63
C ALA A 12 21.12 0.16 -6.23
N GLY A 13 20.90 -1.15 -6.15
CA GLY A 13 20.68 -1.87 -4.89
C GLY A 13 20.00 -3.20 -5.11
N THR A 14 19.03 -3.51 -4.23
CA THR A 14 18.24 -4.75 -4.29
C THR A 14 16.75 -4.47 -4.23
N ALA A 15 15.95 -5.45 -4.68
CA ALA A 15 14.50 -5.43 -4.56
C ALA A 15 13.96 -6.80 -4.10
N LEU A 16 12.82 -6.76 -3.40
CA LEU A 16 12.15 -7.92 -2.83
C LEU A 16 10.71 -8.00 -3.36
N THR A 17 10.35 -9.11 -3.97
CA THR A 17 8.98 -9.38 -4.45
C THR A 17 8.35 -10.51 -3.64
N ARG A 18 7.30 -10.21 -2.88
CA ARG A 18 6.50 -11.18 -2.10
C ARG A 18 5.26 -11.67 -2.87
N LEU A 19 5.38 -11.89 -4.19
CA LEU A 19 4.29 -12.38 -5.03
C LEU A 19 3.80 -13.78 -4.54
N PRO A 20 2.47 -14.04 -4.45
CA PRO A 20 1.93 -15.39 -4.21
C PRO A 20 2.09 -16.26 -5.46
N THR A 21 2.85 -17.35 -5.36
CA THR A 21 3.12 -18.23 -6.52
C THR A 21 2.12 -19.35 -6.74
N GLY A 22 1.20 -19.62 -5.81
CA GLY A 22 0.21 -20.71 -5.92
C GLY A 22 -0.58 -20.70 -7.24
N PRO A 23 -1.18 -19.55 -7.63
CA PRO A 23 -1.85 -19.39 -8.92
C PRO A 23 -1.02 -19.75 -10.17
N ARG A 24 0.33 -19.73 -10.10
CA ARG A 24 1.22 -20.10 -11.22
C ARG A 24 1.33 -21.60 -11.48
N GLY A 25 0.77 -22.44 -10.60
CA GLY A 25 0.78 -23.90 -10.75
C GLY A 25 -0.12 -24.43 -11.88
N GLY A 26 -0.84 -23.56 -12.61
CA GLY A 26 -1.79 -23.93 -13.68
C GLY A 26 -3.03 -24.69 -13.19
N LEU A 27 -3.30 -24.61 -11.88
CA LEU A 27 -4.44 -25.19 -11.19
C LEU A 27 -5.47 -24.11 -10.81
N LEU A 28 -5.67 -23.15 -11.71
CA LEU A 28 -6.60 -22.04 -11.57
C LEU A 28 -7.33 -21.84 -12.90
N ASP A 29 -8.65 -21.95 -12.89
CA ASP A 29 -9.51 -21.55 -14.00
C ASP A 29 -9.85 -20.06 -13.88
N LEU A 30 -9.25 -19.21 -14.73
CA LEU A 30 -9.45 -17.75 -14.66
C LEU A 30 -10.81 -17.30 -15.22
N ALA A 31 -11.56 -18.19 -15.91
CA ALA A 31 -12.93 -17.91 -16.34
C ALA A 31 -13.91 -17.86 -15.14
N THR A 32 -13.69 -18.72 -14.14
CA THR A 32 -14.56 -18.87 -12.96
C THR A 32 -13.87 -18.49 -11.65
N ASN A 33 -12.60 -18.07 -11.70
CA ASN A 33 -11.71 -17.87 -10.56
C ASN A 33 -11.69 -19.08 -9.59
N THR A 34 -11.64 -20.31 -10.14
CA THR A 34 -11.78 -21.56 -9.39
C THR A 34 -10.48 -22.35 -9.30
N ALA A 35 -10.12 -22.78 -8.09
CA ALA A 35 -9.00 -23.68 -7.82
C ALA A 35 -9.27 -25.11 -8.32
N LEU A 36 -8.27 -25.79 -8.90
CA LEU A 36 -8.43 -27.08 -9.58
C LEU A 36 -7.57 -28.20 -8.96
N THR A 37 -8.05 -29.44 -9.01
CA THR A 37 -7.22 -30.62 -8.76
C THR A 37 -6.30 -30.92 -9.94
N ALA A 38 -5.29 -31.77 -9.73
CA ALA A 38 -4.34 -32.19 -10.77
C ALA A 38 -5.00 -32.71 -12.07
N ASP A 39 -6.14 -33.40 -11.95
CA ASP A 39 -6.91 -33.92 -13.08
C ASP A 39 -7.55 -32.79 -13.92
N GLY A 40 -7.85 -31.65 -13.28
CA GLY A 40 -8.49 -30.47 -13.88
C GLY A 40 -9.92 -30.20 -13.39
N GLU A 41 -10.40 -30.95 -12.39
CA GLU A 41 -11.71 -30.75 -11.80
C GLU A 41 -11.69 -29.69 -10.68
N PRO A 42 -12.77 -28.92 -10.48
CA PRO A 42 -12.88 -27.96 -9.38
C PRO A 42 -12.62 -28.57 -8.00
N PHE A 43 -11.81 -27.90 -7.19
CA PHE A 43 -11.75 -28.19 -5.76
C PHE A 43 -13.01 -27.61 -5.07
N PRO A 44 -13.79 -28.39 -4.29
CA PRO A 44 -15.05 -27.90 -3.74
C PRO A 44 -14.87 -26.76 -2.72
N ALA A 45 -15.52 -25.61 -2.98
CA ALA A 45 -15.47 -24.39 -2.14
C ALA A 45 -15.78 -24.61 -0.65
N HIS A 46 -16.61 -25.60 -0.31
CA HIS A 46 -16.99 -25.93 1.07
C HIS A 46 -15.94 -26.74 1.84
N ARG A 47 -14.87 -27.22 1.19
CA ARG A 47 -13.82 -28.03 1.86
C ARG A 47 -12.78 -27.14 2.55
N PRO A 48 -12.21 -27.57 3.69
CA PRO A 48 -11.20 -26.81 4.42
C PRO A 48 -9.99 -26.45 3.54
N PRO A 49 -9.54 -25.18 3.50
CA PRO A 49 -8.42 -24.74 2.65
C PRO A 49 -7.12 -25.55 2.83
N GLY A 50 -6.85 -25.99 4.06
CA GLY A 50 -5.68 -26.81 4.37
C GLY A 50 -5.62 -28.16 3.64
N GLU A 51 -6.75 -28.71 3.21
CA GLU A 51 -6.78 -29.93 2.39
C GLU A 51 -6.26 -29.66 0.96
N TYR A 52 -6.57 -28.49 0.40
CA TYR A 52 -6.04 -28.07 -0.89
C TYR A 52 -4.56 -27.70 -0.79
N HIS A 53 -4.15 -27.01 0.28
CA HIS A 53 -2.73 -26.70 0.52
C HIS A 53 -1.89 -27.99 0.63
N ALA A 54 -2.40 -29.02 1.31
CA ALA A 54 -1.76 -30.34 1.41
C ALA A 54 -1.81 -31.17 0.10
N HIS A 55 -2.72 -30.86 -0.82
CA HIS A 55 -2.71 -31.40 -2.18
C HIS A 55 -1.57 -30.78 -3.01
N LEU A 56 -1.43 -29.45 -2.97
CA LEU A 56 -0.33 -28.72 -3.64
C LEU A 56 1.05 -29.13 -3.10
N ASP A 57 1.19 -29.37 -1.79
CA ASP A 57 2.42 -29.91 -1.19
C ASP A 57 2.83 -31.27 -1.78
N ARG A 58 1.85 -32.13 -2.04
CA ARG A 58 2.07 -33.47 -2.59
C ARG A 58 2.51 -33.42 -4.04
N LEU A 59 1.82 -32.62 -4.86
CA LEU A 59 2.18 -32.37 -6.26
C LEU A 59 3.58 -31.76 -6.41
N GLY A 60 3.96 -30.88 -5.47
CA GLY A 60 5.32 -30.34 -5.37
C GLY A 60 6.38 -31.43 -5.22
N ARG A 61 6.21 -32.28 -4.21
CA ARG A 61 7.14 -33.39 -3.91
C ARG A 61 7.19 -34.43 -5.03
N GLU A 62 6.05 -34.84 -5.56
CA GLU A 62 5.99 -35.80 -6.67
C GLU A 62 6.71 -35.28 -7.92
N SER A 63 6.52 -34.00 -8.26
CA SER A 63 7.15 -33.40 -9.43
C SER A 63 8.67 -33.31 -9.30
N ALA A 64 9.18 -32.95 -8.11
CA ALA A 64 10.62 -32.95 -7.84
C ALA A 64 11.22 -34.36 -8.02
N THR A 65 10.62 -35.39 -7.41
CA THR A 65 11.13 -36.77 -7.53
C THR A 65 11.11 -37.31 -8.97
N ARG A 66 10.20 -36.83 -9.83
CA ARG A 66 10.18 -37.18 -11.26
C ARG A 66 11.26 -36.47 -12.06
N GLN A 67 11.68 -35.27 -11.66
CA GLN A 67 12.80 -34.55 -12.29
C GLN A 67 14.15 -35.20 -11.95
N ASP A 68 14.38 -35.52 -10.68
CA ASP A 68 15.60 -36.22 -10.24
C ASP A 68 15.74 -37.60 -10.92
N ALA A 69 14.65 -38.35 -11.05
CA ALA A 69 14.63 -39.65 -11.74
C ALA A 69 14.89 -39.53 -13.26
N GLY A 70 14.58 -38.38 -13.87
CA GLY A 70 14.81 -38.12 -15.31
C GLY A 70 16.25 -37.73 -15.65
N ALA A 71 17.07 -37.38 -14.67
CA ALA A 71 18.47 -36.98 -14.86
C ALA A 71 19.48 -38.16 -14.86
N ALA A 72 19.00 -39.39 -14.61
CA ALA A 72 19.84 -40.58 -14.47
C ALA A 72 19.96 -41.39 -15.78
N ASP A 73 20.79 -40.93 -16.72
CA ASP A 73 21.18 -41.73 -17.89
C ASP A 73 22.25 -42.79 -17.50
N PRO A 74 21.97 -44.11 -17.62
CA PRO A 74 22.85 -45.16 -17.12
C PRO A 74 24.06 -45.48 -18.04
N ALA A 75 24.60 -44.48 -18.74
CA ALA A 75 25.54 -44.65 -19.86
C ALA A 75 26.95 -44.04 -19.65
N ALA A 76 27.41 -43.82 -18.41
CA ALA A 76 28.75 -43.31 -18.10
C ALA A 76 29.53 -44.21 -17.11
N PRO A 77 30.65 -44.85 -17.50
CA PRO A 77 31.40 -45.74 -16.62
C PRO A 77 32.52 -45.04 -15.83
N GLY A 78 32.43 -45.11 -14.50
CA GLY A 78 33.56 -44.91 -13.58
C GLY A 78 33.69 -43.50 -12.97
N GLY A 79 33.39 -43.38 -11.67
CA GLY A 79 33.50 -42.12 -10.93
C GLY A 79 33.09 -42.23 -9.46
N THR A 80 33.82 -43.04 -8.68
CA THR A 80 33.55 -43.18 -7.23
C THR A 80 34.08 -41.96 -6.47
N GLY A 81 33.22 -40.97 -6.25
CA GLY A 81 33.44 -39.84 -5.35
C GLY A 81 32.23 -39.64 -4.44
N THR A 82 32.41 -39.77 -3.13
CA THR A 82 31.41 -39.37 -2.13
C THR A 82 31.46 -37.84 -1.93
N ASP A 83 30.44 -37.32 -1.24
CA ASP A 83 30.30 -35.89 -0.84
C ASP A 83 30.02 -34.91 -2.00
N GLY A 84 28.86 -35.09 -2.64
CA GLY A 84 28.21 -34.07 -3.48
C GLY A 84 26.86 -33.65 -2.90
N ALA A 85 26.70 -32.37 -2.54
CA ALA A 85 25.41 -31.81 -2.14
C ALA A 85 24.48 -31.62 -3.37
N PRO A 86 23.16 -31.83 -3.25
CA PRO A 86 22.25 -31.72 -4.38
C PRO A 86 22.14 -30.27 -4.87
N SER A 87 22.65 -30.01 -6.08
CA SER A 87 22.57 -28.71 -6.74
C SER A 87 21.17 -28.49 -7.33
N HIS A 88 20.20 -28.13 -6.49
CA HIS A 88 18.82 -27.88 -6.90
C HIS A 88 18.74 -26.67 -7.86
N GLY A 89 18.61 -26.96 -9.16
CA GLY A 89 18.47 -25.96 -10.22
C GLY A 89 17.14 -25.20 -10.13
N ALA A 90 17.21 -23.87 -10.24
CA ALA A 90 16.04 -23.02 -9.99
C ALA A 90 15.02 -23.00 -11.14
N GLY A 91 13.73 -23.14 -10.79
CA GLY A 91 12.64 -22.45 -11.49
C GLY A 91 11.96 -23.18 -12.67
N GLY A 92 11.96 -24.52 -12.71
CA GLY A 92 11.04 -25.27 -13.57
C GLY A 92 9.59 -25.20 -13.06
N GLY A 93 8.61 -25.01 -13.95
CA GLY A 93 7.19 -24.84 -13.60
C GLY A 93 6.54 -26.06 -12.97
N CYS A 94 6.60 -26.16 -11.64
CA CYS A 94 6.03 -27.26 -10.85
C CYS A 94 4.56 -27.00 -10.47
N PRO A 95 3.62 -27.94 -10.67
CA PRO A 95 2.18 -27.80 -10.36
C PRO A 95 1.85 -27.93 -8.85
N GLY A 96 2.75 -27.43 -7.99
CA GLY A 96 2.54 -27.35 -6.55
C GLY A 96 2.33 -25.90 -6.09
N LYS A 97 2.73 -25.62 -4.85
CA LYS A 97 2.69 -24.29 -4.21
C LYS A 97 3.49 -23.17 -4.91
N GLY A 98 4.43 -23.54 -5.79
CA GLY A 98 5.39 -22.63 -6.40
C GLY A 98 6.56 -22.32 -5.44
N ALA A 99 7.19 -21.15 -5.62
CA ALA A 99 8.41 -20.76 -4.89
C ALA A 99 8.20 -19.73 -3.77
N HIS A 100 6.96 -19.30 -3.53
CA HIS A 100 6.57 -18.41 -2.43
C HIS A 100 5.03 -18.41 -2.26
N PHE A 101 4.47 -19.44 -1.59
CA PHE A 101 3.01 -19.62 -1.53
C PHE A 101 2.29 -18.63 -0.62
N SER A 102 2.92 -18.22 0.48
CA SER A 102 2.42 -17.24 1.47
C SER A 102 2.68 -15.78 1.04
N GLY A 103 2.74 -15.54 -0.27
CA GLY A 103 2.98 -14.21 -0.83
C GLY A 103 1.83 -13.23 -0.63
N ASN A 104 2.07 -12.21 0.20
CA ASN A 104 1.17 -11.08 0.43
C ASN A 104 1.15 -10.03 -0.70
N GLY A 105 1.95 -10.21 -1.76
CA GLY A 105 2.04 -9.28 -2.89
C GLY A 105 2.77 -7.96 -2.61
N HIS A 106 3.48 -7.80 -1.49
CA HIS A 106 4.31 -6.61 -1.27
C HIS A 106 5.53 -6.57 -2.22
N PHE A 107 5.88 -5.36 -2.64
CA PHE A 107 7.15 -5.00 -3.27
C PHE A 107 7.89 -4.00 -2.36
N SER A 108 9.21 -4.11 -2.28
CA SER A 108 10.06 -3.14 -1.57
C SER A 108 11.47 -3.14 -2.15
N VAL A 109 12.11 -1.97 -2.13
CA VAL A 109 13.50 -1.78 -2.57
C VAL A 109 14.39 -1.40 -1.39
N ASP A 110 15.67 -1.72 -1.51
CA ASP A 110 16.77 -1.13 -0.73
C ASP A 110 17.79 -0.67 -1.76
N ALA A 111 17.71 0.62 -2.12
CA ALA A 111 18.46 1.20 -3.22
C ALA A 111 18.93 2.62 -2.86
N ARG A 112 20.08 3.00 -3.41
CA ARG A 112 20.72 4.31 -3.18
C ARG A 112 21.15 4.92 -4.50
N ILE A 113 21.24 6.26 -4.55
CA ILE A 113 21.88 6.96 -5.66
C ILE A 113 23.36 6.56 -5.68
N VAL A 114 23.86 6.11 -6.84
CA VAL A 114 25.25 5.67 -7.03
C VAL A 114 26.06 6.60 -7.93
N GLY A 115 25.40 7.49 -8.67
CA GLY A 115 26.07 8.47 -9.53
C GLY A 115 25.11 9.47 -10.14
N VAL A 116 25.67 10.55 -10.68
CA VAL A 116 24.96 11.68 -11.29
C VAL A 116 25.56 12.01 -12.66
N GLU A 117 24.73 12.22 -13.68
CA GLU A 117 25.15 12.91 -14.91
C GLU A 117 24.49 14.30 -14.97
N TRP A 118 25.27 15.38 -14.97
CA TRP A 118 24.76 16.75 -15.21
C TRP A 118 25.23 17.37 -16.53
N ASP A 119 26.32 16.88 -17.12
CA ASP A 119 26.85 17.34 -18.41
C ASP A 119 27.33 16.17 -19.30
N THR A 120 28.54 16.25 -19.87
CA THR A 120 29.14 15.22 -20.74
C THR A 120 30.54 14.78 -20.30
N GLU A 121 31.07 15.28 -19.18
CA GLU A 121 32.45 15.00 -18.74
C GLU A 121 32.57 13.72 -17.89
N GLY A 122 31.46 13.19 -17.38
CA GLY A 122 31.41 11.86 -16.74
C GLY A 122 30.22 11.67 -15.81
N VAL A 123 30.23 10.55 -15.08
CA VAL A 123 29.36 10.34 -13.92
C VAL A 123 30.07 10.91 -12.69
N ASP A 124 29.47 11.89 -12.02
CA ASP A 124 29.94 12.31 -10.71
C ASP A 124 29.46 11.35 -9.61
N THR A 125 30.31 11.15 -8.62
CA THR A 125 30.07 10.35 -7.41
C THR A 125 30.29 11.15 -6.11
N GLY A 126 30.56 12.47 -6.22
CA GLY A 126 30.81 13.37 -5.10
C GLY A 126 29.63 14.27 -4.69
N ASP A 127 28.58 14.40 -5.50
CA ASP A 127 27.41 15.21 -5.14
C ASP A 127 26.75 14.71 -3.83
N PRO A 128 26.33 15.61 -2.92
CA PRO A 128 25.68 15.26 -1.66
C PRO A 128 24.39 14.41 -1.73
N VAL A 129 23.84 14.14 -2.92
CA VAL A 129 22.75 13.17 -3.14
C VAL A 129 23.24 11.72 -3.32
N VAL A 130 24.50 11.51 -3.67
CA VAL A 130 25.10 10.17 -3.84
C VAL A 130 25.17 9.47 -2.47
N GLY A 131 24.89 8.17 -2.46
CA GLY A 131 24.73 7.37 -1.25
C GLY A 131 23.37 7.50 -0.57
N ARG A 132 22.53 8.48 -0.90
CA ARG A 132 21.19 8.65 -0.31
C ARG A 132 20.15 7.70 -0.89
N ALA A 133 19.08 7.44 -0.13
CA ALA A 133 18.07 6.43 -0.44
C ALA A 133 17.16 6.78 -1.64
N VAL A 134 16.60 5.73 -2.26
CA VAL A 134 15.49 5.78 -3.21
C VAL A 134 14.40 4.81 -2.75
N ASP A 135 13.21 5.34 -2.47
CA ASP A 135 12.14 4.61 -1.79
C ASP A 135 10.86 4.52 -2.65
N LEU A 136 10.18 3.38 -2.56
CA LEU A 136 8.94 3.07 -3.30
C LEU A 136 7.83 2.67 -2.33
N TRP A 137 6.96 3.62 -2.03
CA TRP A 137 5.91 3.51 -1.02
C TRP A 137 4.55 3.11 -1.61
N GLY A 138 3.63 2.74 -0.72
CA GLY A 138 2.25 2.45 -1.09
C GLY A 138 1.45 3.71 -1.41
N HIS A 139 0.18 3.51 -1.73
CA HIS A 139 -0.81 4.57 -1.60
C HIS A 139 -1.12 4.79 -0.12
N TYR A 140 -1.21 6.06 0.29
CA TYR A 140 -1.80 6.44 1.57
C TYR A 140 -3.25 5.91 1.63
N ASN A 141 -3.61 5.32 2.77
CA ASN A 141 -4.94 4.77 3.06
C ASN A 141 -5.62 5.67 4.09
N GLU A 142 -6.64 6.43 3.70
CA GLU A 142 -7.20 7.48 4.57
C GLU A 142 -8.07 6.94 5.73
N TYR A 143 -8.29 5.61 5.83
CA TYR A 143 -8.95 5.00 6.99
C TYR A 143 -7.96 4.53 8.06
N LEU A 144 -6.85 3.94 7.62
CA LEU A 144 -5.75 3.53 8.50
C LEU A 144 -4.75 4.68 8.78
N ALA A 145 -4.82 5.75 7.98
CA ALA A 145 -3.98 6.95 8.00
C ALA A 145 -2.48 6.57 7.99
N THR A 146 -2.04 6.04 6.83
CA THR A 146 -0.73 5.40 6.64
C THR A 146 -0.40 5.02 5.18
N THR A 147 0.89 5.01 4.81
CA THR A 147 1.43 4.34 3.60
C THR A 147 1.96 2.90 3.83
N VAL A 148 1.82 2.30 5.03
CA VAL A 148 2.25 0.92 5.43
C VAL A 148 1.83 -0.20 4.48
N ASN A 149 0.84 0.05 3.62
CA ASN A 149 0.39 -0.86 2.57
C ASN A 149 1.47 -1.23 1.53
N ARG A 150 2.58 -0.47 1.48
CA ARG A 150 3.75 -0.62 0.57
C ARG A 150 3.39 -0.59 -0.92
N ALA A 151 4.42 -0.55 -1.77
CA ALA A 151 4.29 -0.89 -3.17
C ALA A 151 3.86 -2.37 -3.32
N ARG A 152 3.25 -2.72 -4.46
CA ARG A 152 2.72 -4.07 -4.73
C ARG A 152 3.31 -4.69 -5.99
N VAL A 153 3.28 -6.02 -6.01
CA VAL A 153 3.56 -6.88 -7.15
C VAL A 153 2.44 -7.92 -7.28
N PHE A 154 1.85 -8.04 -8.48
CA PHE A 154 0.79 -9.00 -8.79
C PHE A 154 0.91 -9.44 -10.25
N ASP A 155 0.44 -10.64 -10.58
CA ASP A 155 0.28 -11.06 -11.98
C ASP A 155 -1.11 -10.66 -12.48
N LEU A 156 -1.20 -10.04 -13.66
CA LEU A 156 -2.47 -9.82 -14.35
C LEU A 156 -3.04 -11.13 -14.94
N ASP A 157 -2.14 -12.06 -15.25
CA ASP A 157 -2.40 -13.40 -15.79
C ASP A 157 -1.45 -14.38 -15.09
N PRO A 158 -1.86 -15.02 -13.98
CA PRO A 158 -1.00 -15.96 -13.26
C PRO A 158 -0.53 -17.18 -14.07
N ALA A 159 -1.17 -17.51 -15.21
CA ALA A 159 -0.69 -18.54 -16.11
C ALA A 159 0.45 -18.05 -17.03
N SER A 160 0.86 -16.78 -16.92
CA SER A 160 1.76 -16.08 -17.84
C SER A 160 2.80 -15.22 -17.11
N ALA A 161 4.07 -15.64 -17.22
CA ALA A 161 5.22 -14.94 -16.66
C ALA A 161 5.53 -13.56 -17.32
N TRP A 162 4.74 -13.16 -18.32
CA TRP A 162 4.80 -11.87 -19.01
C TRP A 162 4.07 -10.72 -18.28
N THR A 163 3.34 -11.02 -17.19
CA THR A 163 2.32 -10.09 -16.66
C THR A 163 2.55 -9.65 -15.21
N THR A 164 3.73 -9.95 -14.65
CA THR A 164 4.14 -9.53 -13.30
C THR A 164 4.26 -8.01 -13.25
N THR A 165 3.22 -7.38 -12.73
CA THR A 165 2.97 -5.94 -12.78
C THR A 165 3.30 -5.34 -11.42
N LEU A 166 4.01 -4.20 -11.44
CA LEU A 166 4.31 -3.43 -10.23
C LEU A 166 3.31 -2.29 -10.05
N MET A 167 3.17 -1.82 -8.82
CA MET A 167 2.33 -0.69 -8.47
C MET A 167 2.94 0.06 -7.28
N VAL A 168 3.34 1.30 -7.51
CA VAL A 168 3.80 2.28 -6.51
C VAL A 168 2.63 3.23 -6.24
N GLY A 169 2.58 3.85 -5.07
CA GLY A 169 1.64 4.96 -4.79
C GLY A 169 2.32 6.28 -4.46
N GLN A 170 3.54 6.23 -3.94
CA GLN A 170 4.38 7.39 -3.71
C GLN A 170 5.86 7.04 -3.94
N PHE A 171 6.58 7.93 -4.61
CA PHE A 171 8.01 7.87 -4.87
C PHE A 171 8.73 8.89 -3.98
N GLY A 172 9.95 8.58 -3.54
CA GLY A 172 10.83 9.54 -2.88
C GLY A 172 12.31 9.22 -3.07
N PHE A 173 13.16 10.24 -3.05
CA PHE A 173 14.62 10.07 -3.04
C PHE A 173 15.33 11.12 -2.19
N GLY A 174 16.60 10.86 -1.86
CA GLY A 174 17.48 11.85 -1.22
C GLY A 174 17.39 11.94 0.30
N ARG A 175 16.67 11.01 0.94
CA ARG A 175 16.69 10.76 2.40
C ARG A 175 18.01 10.09 2.80
N ASP A 176 18.54 10.40 3.99
CA ASP A 176 19.60 9.61 4.61
C ASP A 176 19.28 9.32 6.08
N GLY A 177 19.41 8.06 6.51
CA GLY A 177 18.85 7.63 7.79
C GLY A 177 17.32 7.81 7.86
N ARG A 178 16.81 8.40 8.94
CA ARG A 178 15.38 8.67 9.17
C ARG A 178 15.03 10.03 8.57
N SER A 179 13.86 10.20 7.97
CA SER A 179 13.48 11.49 7.35
C SER A 179 13.30 12.65 8.32
N HIS A 180 13.21 12.41 9.63
CA HIS A 180 13.27 13.45 10.67
C HIS A 180 14.71 13.81 11.11
N ASP A 181 15.72 13.04 10.69
CA ASP A 181 17.15 13.40 10.82
C ASP A 181 17.65 14.12 9.56
N VAL A 182 17.40 13.55 8.39
CA VAL A 182 17.70 14.12 7.07
C VAL A 182 16.57 13.76 6.08
N GLY A 183 15.74 14.74 5.76
CA GLY A 183 14.57 14.58 4.91
C GLY A 183 14.86 14.10 3.48
N TYR A 184 13.82 13.63 2.80
CA TYR A 184 13.83 13.44 1.35
C TYR A 184 14.14 14.75 0.63
N MET A 185 14.81 14.70 -0.52
CA MET A 185 14.97 15.86 -1.41
C MET A 185 13.69 16.11 -2.23
N ALA A 186 13.00 15.05 -2.62
CA ALA A 186 11.69 15.14 -3.26
C ALA A 186 10.81 13.92 -2.92
N THR A 187 9.49 14.15 -2.86
CA THR A 187 8.47 13.10 -2.80
C THR A 187 7.29 13.46 -3.71
N GLY A 188 6.65 12.47 -4.34
CA GLY A 188 5.49 12.70 -5.21
C GLY A 188 4.62 11.44 -5.37
N ALA A 189 3.35 11.62 -5.71
CA ALA A 189 2.45 10.49 -5.93
C ALA A 189 2.73 9.78 -7.27
N VAL A 190 2.29 8.53 -7.38
CA VAL A 190 2.46 7.71 -8.59
C VAL A 190 1.15 7.01 -8.92
N SER A 191 0.67 7.16 -10.16
CA SER A 191 -0.61 6.64 -10.62
C SER A 191 -0.53 5.47 -11.63
N GLY A 192 -1.62 4.69 -11.65
CA GLY A 192 -1.81 3.56 -12.56
C GLY A 192 -1.01 2.31 -12.18
N PHE A 193 -0.83 1.42 -13.16
CA PHE A 193 0.02 0.23 -13.04
C PHE A 193 1.34 0.43 -13.79
N HIS A 194 2.37 -0.36 -13.44
CA HIS A 194 3.71 -0.29 -14.03
C HIS A 194 4.02 -1.62 -14.72
N PRO A 195 3.45 -1.86 -15.92
CA PRO A 195 3.54 -3.13 -16.63
C PRO A 195 5.00 -3.47 -16.99
N PRO A 196 5.36 -4.76 -16.98
CA PRO A 196 6.71 -5.20 -17.28
C PRO A 196 7.06 -5.03 -18.78
N ARG A 197 8.23 -4.45 -19.06
CA ARG A 197 8.77 -4.21 -20.41
C ARG A 197 10.11 -4.95 -20.59
N TRP A 198 10.51 -5.17 -21.85
CA TRP A 198 11.82 -5.75 -22.24
C TRP A 198 12.27 -6.98 -21.41
N HIS A 199 11.39 -7.98 -21.31
CA HIS A 199 11.70 -9.26 -20.66
C HIS A 199 12.87 -9.99 -21.35
N ASP A 200 13.69 -10.71 -20.56
CA ASP A 200 14.57 -11.78 -21.06
C ASP A 200 14.35 -13.09 -20.30
N PHE A 201 14.25 -14.21 -21.04
CA PHE A 201 13.96 -15.55 -20.52
C PHE A 201 15.11 -16.56 -20.73
N ALA A 202 16.19 -16.17 -21.42
CA ALA A 202 17.24 -17.08 -21.90
C ALA A 202 18.23 -17.56 -20.81
N ALA A 203 18.65 -18.83 -20.88
CA ALA A 203 19.73 -19.40 -20.06
C ALA A 203 21.11 -18.93 -20.54
N PRO A 204 22.17 -19.04 -19.70
CA PRO A 204 23.54 -18.90 -20.19
C PRO A 204 23.80 -20.07 -21.14
N GLY A 205 24.24 -19.79 -22.37
CA GLY A 205 24.46 -20.81 -23.40
C GLY A 205 23.29 -21.07 -24.35
N ASP A 206 22.06 -20.58 -24.08
CA ASP A 206 20.89 -20.76 -24.98
C ASP A 206 21.07 -20.11 -26.38
N ALA A 207 22.16 -19.36 -26.60
CA ALA A 207 22.51 -18.77 -27.89
C ALA A 207 23.00 -19.79 -28.94
N SER A 208 23.47 -20.98 -28.53
CA SER A 208 24.04 -21.99 -29.45
C SER A 208 23.04 -23.03 -29.98
N ALA A 209 21.92 -23.26 -29.29
CA ALA A 209 20.92 -24.25 -29.69
C ALA A 209 20.05 -23.75 -30.85
N GLY A 210 20.14 -24.36 -32.02
CA GLY A 210 19.39 -23.96 -33.22
C GLY A 210 17.86 -24.01 -33.04
N ALA A 211 17.12 -23.25 -33.84
CA ALA A 211 15.66 -23.17 -33.75
C ALA A 211 14.92 -24.49 -34.05
N ALA A 212 15.57 -25.46 -34.69
CA ALA A 212 14.98 -26.75 -35.08
C ALA A 212 14.70 -27.68 -33.88
N ASP A 213 15.67 -27.86 -32.95
CA ASP A 213 15.49 -28.75 -31.79
C ASP A 213 14.44 -28.23 -30.81
N ARG A 214 14.25 -26.90 -30.75
CA ARG A 214 13.26 -26.24 -29.88
C ARG A 214 11.81 -26.62 -30.18
N GLY A 215 11.54 -27.22 -31.34
CA GLY A 215 10.19 -27.68 -31.75
C GLY A 215 9.92 -29.17 -31.50
N ALA A 216 10.90 -29.96 -31.02
CA ALA A 216 10.80 -31.42 -30.94
C ALA A 216 10.61 -31.97 -29.52
N ALA A 217 10.95 -31.20 -28.48
CA ALA A 217 10.63 -31.52 -27.08
C ALA A 217 9.15 -31.23 -26.81
N GLY A 218 8.27 -32.14 -27.25
CA GLY A 218 6.83 -31.88 -27.36
C GLY A 218 6.07 -31.73 -26.02
N ASP A 219 4.89 -31.10 -26.10
CA ASP A 219 3.89 -30.98 -25.03
C ASP A 219 3.23 -32.34 -24.66
N GLY A 220 4.06 -33.35 -24.37
CA GLY A 220 3.67 -34.73 -24.08
C GLY A 220 3.08 -34.91 -22.68
N ALA A 221 1.87 -34.41 -22.47
CA ALA A 221 1.00 -34.66 -21.30
C ALA A 221 1.52 -34.27 -19.89
N ALA A 222 2.78 -33.83 -19.74
CA ALA A 222 3.40 -33.54 -18.44
C ALA A 222 3.98 -32.11 -18.39
N GLY A 223 3.13 -31.10 -18.13
CA GLY A 223 3.60 -29.71 -18.09
C GLY A 223 2.53 -28.62 -17.89
N ARG A 224 1.55 -28.80 -17.00
CA ARG A 224 0.53 -27.76 -16.68
C ARG A 224 1.09 -26.56 -15.86
N GLY A 225 2.34 -26.16 -16.04
CA GLY A 225 2.95 -25.03 -15.31
C GLY A 225 2.87 -23.71 -16.08
N ALA A 226 2.88 -22.58 -15.35
CA ALA A 226 3.26 -21.30 -15.94
C ALA A 226 4.67 -21.37 -16.58
N GLY A 227 4.93 -20.50 -17.56
CA GLY A 227 6.23 -20.42 -18.24
C GLY A 227 7.39 -20.11 -17.27
N ARG A 228 8.63 -20.35 -17.74
CA ARG A 228 9.86 -19.98 -17.00
C ARG A 228 9.78 -18.51 -16.57
N PRO A 229 10.07 -18.16 -15.30
CA PRO A 229 10.08 -16.75 -14.89
C PRO A 229 11.13 -15.95 -15.70
N PRO A 230 10.88 -14.66 -15.99
CA PRO A 230 11.87 -13.80 -16.60
C PRO A 230 13.09 -13.65 -15.69
N ARG A 231 14.26 -13.50 -16.31
CA ARG A 231 15.55 -13.34 -15.64
C ARG A 231 15.89 -11.87 -15.44
N SER A 232 15.53 -11.04 -16.42
CA SER A 232 15.51 -9.59 -16.28
C SER A 232 14.24 -9.01 -16.87
N VAL A 233 13.81 -7.88 -16.32
CA VAL A 233 12.60 -7.14 -16.74
C VAL A 233 12.75 -5.66 -16.38
N VAL A 234 12.25 -4.78 -17.24
CA VAL A 234 12.28 -3.31 -17.07
C VAL A 234 10.91 -2.83 -16.62
N HIS A 235 10.88 -1.92 -15.66
CA HIS A 235 9.68 -1.17 -15.29
C HIS A 235 9.97 0.33 -15.40
N GLN A 236 8.91 1.10 -15.69
CA GLN A 236 8.98 2.55 -15.77
C GLN A 236 7.66 3.16 -15.28
N PHE A 237 7.77 4.28 -14.58
CA PHE A 237 6.66 5.16 -14.27
C PHE A 237 7.12 6.63 -14.35
N ALA A 238 6.15 7.54 -14.38
CA ALA A 238 6.38 8.96 -14.18
C ALA A 238 5.81 9.39 -12.82
N VAL A 239 6.32 10.51 -12.32
CA VAL A 239 5.88 11.21 -11.10
C VAL A 239 5.48 12.62 -11.56
N PRO A 240 4.23 12.82 -12.02
CA PRO A 240 3.83 14.08 -12.64
C PRO A 240 4.01 15.28 -11.70
N ALA A 241 4.36 16.45 -12.23
CA ALA A 241 4.40 17.68 -11.43
C ALA A 241 3.01 18.01 -10.88
N SER A 242 1.97 17.70 -11.67
CA SER A 242 0.56 17.77 -11.27
C SER A 242 0.14 16.75 -10.18
N GLU A 243 0.83 15.62 -10.01
CA GLU A 243 0.53 14.60 -8.98
C GLU A 243 1.30 14.86 -7.67
N ARG A 244 1.24 16.12 -7.20
CA ARG A 244 1.78 16.58 -5.90
C ARG A 244 3.28 16.32 -5.71
N LEU A 245 4.09 16.37 -6.78
CA LEU A 245 5.55 16.31 -6.68
C LEU A 245 6.07 17.53 -5.90
N SER A 246 6.53 17.27 -4.67
CA SER A 246 7.07 18.25 -3.74
C SER A 246 8.58 18.13 -3.64
N TRP A 247 9.25 19.28 -3.44
CA TRP A 247 10.69 19.40 -3.27
C TRP A 247 10.97 20.12 -1.95
N SER A 248 11.90 19.59 -1.18
CA SER A 248 12.24 20.09 0.16
C SER A 248 13.40 21.10 0.15
N ALA A 249 13.78 21.57 1.34
CA ALA A 249 15.00 22.35 1.54
C ALA A 249 16.27 21.47 1.41
N GLU A 250 16.19 20.18 1.72
CA GLU A 250 17.29 19.22 1.58
C GLU A 250 17.75 19.08 0.13
N ALA A 251 16.87 19.33 -0.85
CA ALA A 251 17.25 19.40 -2.27
C ALA A 251 18.29 20.49 -2.54
N ASP A 252 18.29 21.60 -1.80
CA ASP A 252 19.23 22.71 -2.02
C ASP A 252 20.66 22.39 -1.58
N ALA A 253 20.87 21.33 -0.78
CA ALA A 253 22.19 20.80 -0.45
C ALA A 253 22.90 20.15 -1.65
N SER A 254 22.17 19.73 -2.68
CA SER A 254 22.70 19.07 -3.87
C SER A 254 22.64 19.98 -5.10
N PRO A 255 23.77 20.28 -5.76
CA PRO A 255 23.78 20.80 -7.13
C PRO A 255 22.90 19.98 -8.09
N ALA A 256 23.01 18.64 -8.07
CA ALA A 256 22.27 17.75 -8.95
C ALA A 256 20.75 17.85 -8.74
N ALA A 257 20.28 17.78 -7.48
CA ALA A 257 18.86 17.83 -7.17
C ALA A 257 18.24 19.19 -7.47
N ARG A 258 18.97 20.31 -7.29
CA ARG A 258 18.51 21.64 -7.73
C ARG A 258 18.36 21.74 -9.24
N LEU A 259 19.33 21.24 -10.01
CA LEU A 259 19.23 21.21 -11.47
C LEU A 259 18.08 20.31 -11.93
N LEU A 260 17.88 19.15 -11.28
CA LEU A 260 16.77 18.25 -11.58
C LEU A 260 15.42 18.89 -11.25
N ARG A 261 15.30 19.60 -10.11
CA ARG A 261 14.12 20.40 -9.74
C ARG A 261 13.80 21.41 -10.83
N THR A 262 14.78 22.21 -11.25
CA THR A 262 14.59 23.21 -12.32
C THR A 262 14.17 22.58 -13.65
N ALA A 263 14.80 21.46 -14.05
CA ALA A 263 14.46 20.77 -15.30
C ALA A 263 13.08 20.10 -15.26
N ALA A 264 12.70 19.50 -14.12
CA ALA A 264 11.39 18.88 -13.92
C ALA A 264 10.23 19.90 -13.84
N THR A 265 10.52 21.16 -13.51
CA THR A 265 9.58 22.29 -13.49
C THR A 265 9.67 23.20 -14.71
N ALA A 266 10.43 22.82 -15.75
CA ALA A 266 10.51 23.59 -16.98
C ALA A 266 9.18 23.55 -17.76
N PRO A 267 8.84 24.56 -18.59
CA PRO A 267 7.55 24.59 -19.32
C PRO A 267 7.32 23.47 -20.34
N ASP A 268 8.36 22.71 -20.67
CA ASP A 268 8.35 21.53 -21.53
C ASP A 268 8.45 20.21 -20.75
N ALA A 269 8.49 20.24 -19.41
CA ALA A 269 8.44 19.08 -18.51
C ALA A 269 7.11 19.01 -17.74
N ASP A 270 6.83 17.84 -17.14
CA ASP A 270 5.75 17.63 -16.17
C ASP A 270 6.24 16.70 -15.06
N GLY A 271 7.34 17.03 -14.39
CA GLY A 271 7.89 16.23 -13.29
C GLY A 271 9.00 15.25 -13.70
N LEU A 272 8.98 14.05 -13.13
CA LEU A 272 10.09 13.08 -13.19
C LEU A 272 9.69 11.76 -13.85
N VAL A 273 10.64 11.10 -14.51
CA VAL A 273 10.53 9.71 -14.98
C VAL A 273 11.52 8.83 -14.24
N VAL A 274 11.06 7.67 -13.80
CA VAL A 274 11.84 6.68 -13.06
C VAL A 274 11.79 5.37 -13.85
N GLN A 275 12.94 4.95 -14.37
CA GLN A 275 13.10 3.64 -15.01
C GLN A 275 14.06 2.77 -14.21
N PHE A 276 13.74 1.50 -14.04
CA PHE A 276 14.61 0.52 -13.40
C PHE A 276 14.45 -0.86 -13.99
N ALA A 277 15.49 -1.68 -13.91
CA ALA A 277 15.43 -3.10 -14.20
C ALA A 277 15.54 -3.93 -12.92
N LEU A 278 14.72 -4.97 -12.85
CA LEU A 278 14.94 -6.10 -11.94
C LEU A 278 15.83 -7.11 -12.67
N LEU A 279 16.91 -7.51 -11.99
CA LEU A 279 18.00 -8.34 -12.50
C LEU A 279 18.21 -9.54 -11.57
N PRO A 280 18.75 -10.67 -12.05
CA PRO A 280 18.90 -11.86 -11.22
C PRO A 280 19.90 -11.60 -10.07
N PRO A 281 19.69 -12.20 -8.88
CA PRO A 281 20.60 -12.05 -7.76
C PRO A 281 21.92 -12.80 -8.04
N ALA A 282 23.03 -12.30 -7.49
CA ALA A 282 24.36 -12.90 -7.66
C ALA A 282 24.50 -14.29 -6.97
N VAL A 283 23.63 -14.59 -6.01
CA VAL A 283 23.58 -15.86 -5.28
C VAL A 283 22.12 -16.33 -5.25
N GLY A 284 21.88 -17.63 -5.42
CA GLY A 284 20.55 -18.22 -5.33
C GLY A 284 19.93 -18.02 -3.94
N GLY A 285 18.66 -17.60 -3.91
CA GLY A 285 17.89 -17.52 -2.66
C GLY A 285 17.49 -18.90 -2.12
N PRO A 286 17.06 -18.99 -0.85
CA PRO A 286 16.45 -20.20 -0.31
C PRO A 286 15.15 -20.55 -1.06
N ALA A 287 14.83 -21.84 -1.15
CA ALA A 287 13.56 -22.30 -1.71
C ALA A 287 12.37 -21.90 -0.81
N ASP A 288 11.20 -21.71 -1.44
CA ASP A 288 9.94 -21.24 -0.83
C ASP A 288 10.04 -19.88 -0.07
N GLY A 289 10.93 -19.00 -0.53
CA GLY A 289 11.17 -17.68 0.07
C GLY A 289 10.89 -16.50 -0.89
N PRO A 290 10.69 -15.27 -0.36
CA PRO A 290 10.50 -14.08 -1.18
C PRO A 290 11.62 -13.88 -2.21
N ALA A 291 11.27 -13.70 -3.48
CA ALA A 291 12.25 -13.56 -4.55
C ALA A 291 13.02 -12.23 -4.41
N ARG A 292 14.36 -12.33 -4.51
CA ARG A 292 15.31 -11.21 -4.41
C ARG A 292 15.89 -10.91 -5.78
N TRP A 293 16.05 -9.63 -6.07
CA TRP A 293 16.57 -9.11 -7.34
C TRP A 293 17.71 -8.14 -7.08
N ARG A 294 18.70 -8.08 -7.98
CA ARG A 294 19.52 -6.86 -8.15
C ARG A 294 18.65 -5.80 -8.82
N LEU A 295 18.86 -4.54 -8.48
CA LEU A 295 18.17 -3.40 -9.10
C LEU A 295 19.20 -2.39 -9.60
N ARG A 296 18.98 -1.86 -10.80
CA ARG A 296 19.59 -0.61 -11.28
C ARG A 296 18.58 0.24 -12.03
N GLY A 297 18.70 1.55 -11.98
CA GLY A 297 17.74 2.49 -12.58
C GLY A 297 18.27 3.92 -12.70
N THR A 298 17.44 4.79 -13.29
CA THR A 298 17.71 6.21 -13.50
C THR A 298 16.46 7.04 -13.22
N ILE A 299 16.66 8.21 -12.61
CA ILE A 299 15.67 9.28 -12.38
C ILE A 299 16.08 10.46 -13.26
N ALA A 300 15.14 11.04 -14.01
CA ALA A 300 15.38 12.16 -14.92
C ALA A 300 14.12 13.02 -15.11
N PRO A 301 14.18 14.20 -15.76
CA PRO A 301 12.99 14.97 -16.13
C PRO A 301 12.08 14.17 -17.08
N TRP A 302 10.76 14.26 -16.90
CA TRP A 302 9.77 13.67 -17.80
C TRP A 302 9.10 14.73 -18.67
N ARG A 303 8.85 14.39 -19.93
CA ARG A 303 8.18 15.24 -20.92
C ARG A 303 6.77 14.71 -21.21
N PRO A 304 5.73 15.56 -21.32
CA PRO A 304 4.36 15.12 -21.63
C PRO A 304 4.19 14.33 -22.94
N ASP A 305 5.16 14.36 -23.85
CA ASP A 305 5.16 13.58 -25.09
C ASP A 305 5.93 12.25 -25.05
N GLU A 306 6.46 11.88 -23.89
CA GLU A 306 7.04 10.56 -23.64
C GLU A 306 6.00 9.58 -23.06
N PRO A 307 6.15 8.27 -23.30
CA PRO A 307 5.36 7.28 -22.58
C PRO A 307 5.71 7.27 -21.09
N ARG A 308 4.70 7.27 -20.22
CA ARG A 308 4.82 7.06 -18.77
C ARG A 308 5.39 5.67 -18.44
N THR A 309 5.01 4.61 -19.17
CA THR A 309 5.34 3.22 -18.81
C THR A 309 6.16 2.44 -19.85
N TYR A 310 6.70 3.11 -20.87
CA TYR A 310 7.55 2.49 -21.90
C TYR A 310 8.83 3.32 -22.14
N PRO A 311 10.01 2.71 -22.31
CA PRO A 311 11.26 3.43 -22.58
C PRO A 311 11.17 4.36 -23.80
N ALA A 312 11.46 5.65 -23.59
CA ALA A 312 11.47 6.65 -24.65
C ALA A 312 12.65 6.47 -25.63
N GLY A 313 12.53 7.04 -26.84
CA GLY A 313 13.58 7.09 -27.86
C GLY A 313 13.32 6.23 -29.11
N ARG A 314 14.33 6.13 -29.97
CA ARG A 314 14.32 5.30 -31.19
C ARG A 314 14.50 3.83 -30.83
N LEU A 315 13.46 3.02 -30.98
CA LEU A 315 13.45 1.61 -30.54
C LEU A 315 14.21 0.71 -31.52
N LEU A 316 15.29 0.07 -31.06
CA LEU A 316 16.07 -0.91 -31.82
C LEU A 316 15.76 -2.33 -31.32
N VAL A 317 15.49 -3.25 -32.25
CA VAL A 317 15.08 -4.64 -32.01
C VAL A 317 15.91 -5.63 -32.85
N PRO A 318 16.04 -6.90 -32.46
CA PRO A 318 16.75 -7.90 -33.28
C PRO A 318 16.15 -8.04 -34.68
N ASP A 319 17.01 -8.05 -35.72
CA ASP A 319 16.54 -8.10 -37.12
C ASP A 319 15.98 -9.49 -37.47
N ARG A 320 14.66 -9.54 -37.72
CA ARG A 320 13.91 -10.77 -38.05
C ARG A 320 13.73 -11.02 -39.55
N ARG A 321 14.30 -10.19 -40.43
CA ARG A 321 14.15 -10.31 -41.91
C ARG A 321 14.82 -11.56 -42.51
N THR A 322 15.53 -12.36 -41.71
CA THR A 322 16.16 -13.62 -42.11
C THR A 322 15.56 -14.80 -41.34
N PRO A 323 14.64 -15.59 -41.93
CA PRO A 323 14.07 -16.77 -41.28
C PRO A 323 15.14 -17.77 -40.84
N GLY A 324 14.99 -18.34 -39.64
CA GLY A 324 15.88 -19.36 -39.09
C GLY A 324 17.17 -18.85 -38.44
N ARG A 325 17.46 -17.53 -38.47
CA ARG A 325 18.59 -16.94 -37.73
C ARG A 325 18.34 -17.06 -36.21
N ALA A 326 19.33 -17.54 -35.46
CA ALA A 326 19.26 -17.64 -34.01
C ALA A 326 19.13 -16.25 -33.35
N ARG A 327 18.53 -16.20 -32.14
CA ARG A 327 18.33 -14.97 -31.37
C ARG A 327 19.68 -14.30 -31.11
N GLY A 328 19.83 -13.05 -31.55
CA GLY A 328 21.08 -12.30 -31.38
C GLY A 328 21.46 -12.08 -29.91
N PRO A 329 22.75 -11.84 -29.62
CA PRO A 329 23.26 -11.62 -28.27
C PRO A 329 22.58 -10.43 -27.56
N LEU A 330 22.29 -9.34 -28.28
CA LEU A 330 21.63 -8.17 -27.72
C LEU A 330 20.10 -8.33 -27.60
N ARG A 331 19.52 -7.68 -26.58
CA ARG A 331 18.07 -7.47 -26.39
C ARG A 331 17.67 -6.07 -26.88
N PRO A 332 16.36 -5.75 -26.99
CA PRO A 332 15.92 -4.42 -27.41
C PRO A 332 16.49 -3.29 -26.55
N LEU A 333 16.65 -2.13 -27.16
CA LEU A 333 17.12 -0.90 -26.53
C LEU A 333 16.50 0.33 -27.21
N THR A 334 16.62 1.50 -26.58
CA THR A 334 16.29 2.77 -27.23
C THR A 334 17.50 3.68 -27.38
N VAL A 335 17.49 4.51 -28.42
CA VAL A 335 18.55 5.46 -28.75
C VAL A 335 17.99 6.88 -28.88
N ALA A 336 18.70 7.86 -28.33
CA ALA A 336 18.51 9.27 -28.68
C ALA A 336 19.77 9.79 -29.38
N VAL A 337 19.60 10.37 -30.56
CA VAL A 337 20.62 11.19 -31.22
C VAL A 337 20.27 12.65 -30.95
N GLY A 338 21.17 13.38 -30.30
CA GLY A 338 21.07 14.81 -30.03
C GLY A 338 22.22 15.60 -30.64
N GLU A 339 22.36 16.85 -30.26
CA GLU A 339 23.49 17.69 -30.69
C GLU A 339 24.82 17.15 -30.12
N GLY A 340 25.72 16.71 -31.00
CA GLY A 340 27.07 16.25 -30.66
C GLY A 340 27.17 14.91 -29.92
N ARG A 341 26.06 14.26 -29.55
CA ARG A 341 26.05 13.03 -28.75
C ARG A 341 24.91 12.08 -29.08
N VAL A 342 25.19 10.79 -28.88
CA VAL A 342 24.21 9.70 -28.87
C VAL A 342 24.14 9.13 -27.47
N THR A 343 22.94 8.91 -26.95
CA THR A 343 22.73 8.08 -25.76
C THR A 343 21.98 6.81 -26.15
N LEU A 344 22.39 5.68 -25.59
CA LEU A 344 21.74 4.38 -25.73
C LEU A 344 21.28 3.91 -24.35
N ASN A 345 20.02 3.48 -24.23
CA ASN A 345 19.52 2.83 -23.03
C ASN A 345 19.78 1.33 -23.09
N MET A 346 20.87 0.89 -22.46
CA MET A 346 21.32 -0.50 -22.46
C MET A 346 20.98 -1.24 -21.15
N VAL A 347 19.97 -0.77 -20.40
CA VAL A 347 19.60 -1.23 -19.05
C VAL A 347 19.41 -2.76 -18.96
N THR A 348 18.86 -3.40 -19.99
CA THR A 348 18.77 -4.88 -20.14
C THR A 348 19.28 -5.38 -21.49
N ALA A 349 19.86 -4.51 -22.32
CA ALA A 349 20.27 -4.82 -23.70
C ALA A 349 21.38 -5.88 -23.79
N VAL A 350 22.23 -5.98 -22.76
CA VAL A 350 23.29 -6.98 -22.62
C VAL A 350 22.95 -7.90 -21.45
N PRO A 351 22.74 -9.21 -21.65
CA PRO A 351 22.38 -10.14 -20.58
C PRO A 351 23.42 -10.18 -19.45
N GLU A 352 22.97 -10.26 -18.20
CA GLU A 352 23.86 -10.26 -17.03
C GLU A 352 24.84 -11.45 -17.00
N ALA A 353 24.49 -12.59 -17.62
CA ALA A 353 25.41 -13.71 -17.76
C ALA A 353 26.60 -13.39 -18.69
N ASP A 354 26.35 -12.64 -19.77
CA ASP A 354 27.39 -12.17 -20.69
C ASP A 354 28.21 -11.04 -20.05
N ARG A 355 27.59 -10.19 -19.21
CA ARG A 355 28.31 -9.19 -18.40
C ARG A 355 29.25 -9.84 -17.38
N ALA A 356 28.80 -10.85 -16.64
CA ALA A 356 29.64 -11.58 -15.69
C ALA A 356 30.84 -12.23 -16.40
N ALA A 357 30.59 -12.93 -17.51
CA ALA A 357 31.65 -13.50 -18.34
C ALA A 357 32.62 -12.44 -18.93
N ALA A 358 32.20 -11.18 -19.07
CA ALA A 358 33.08 -10.08 -19.47
C ALA A 358 34.02 -9.64 -18.35
N ALA A 359 33.55 -9.64 -17.11
CA ALA A 359 34.28 -9.21 -15.93
C ALA A 359 35.38 -10.19 -15.53
N ASP A 360 35.11 -11.51 -15.65
CA ASP A 360 36.07 -12.59 -15.39
C ASP A 360 37.17 -12.71 -16.47
N GLY A 361 37.37 -11.67 -17.30
CA GLY A 361 38.34 -11.65 -18.41
C GLY A 361 37.92 -12.45 -19.65
N GLY A 362 36.72 -13.03 -19.66
CA GLY A 362 36.20 -13.83 -20.76
C GLY A 362 35.74 -13.04 -21.98
N ALA A 363 35.69 -13.74 -23.12
CA ALA A 363 35.23 -13.20 -24.40
C ALA A 363 33.69 -13.14 -24.46
N ALA A 364 33.08 -12.22 -23.71
CA ALA A 364 31.63 -12.02 -23.66
C ALA A 364 30.99 -11.81 -25.06
N GLY A 365 30.29 -12.84 -25.53
CA GLY A 365 29.45 -12.83 -26.74
C GLY A 365 30.15 -12.54 -28.08
N GLY A 366 31.47 -12.27 -28.10
CA GLY A 366 32.21 -11.83 -29.29
C GLY A 366 31.86 -10.42 -29.81
N LEU A 367 31.04 -9.64 -29.06
CA LEU A 367 30.40 -8.41 -29.56
C LEU A 367 31.36 -7.31 -30.05
N GLY A 368 32.53 -7.16 -29.43
CA GLY A 368 33.53 -6.16 -29.78
C GLY A 368 33.12 -4.71 -29.46
N ASP A 369 33.66 -3.75 -30.20
CA ASP A 369 33.10 -2.40 -30.27
C ASP A 369 31.88 -2.41 -31.22
N LEU A 370 30.88 -1.58 -30.93
CA LEU A 370 29.66 -1.48 -31.73
C LEU A 370 29.63 -0.16 -32.51
N GLU A 371 29.01 -0.16 -33.69
CA GLU A 371 28.77 1.02 -34.50
C GLU A 371 27.27 1.24 -34.71
N LEU A 372 26.79 2.44 -34.37
CA LEU A 372 25.46 2.91 -34.76
C LEU A 372 25.57 3.54 -36.15
N ARG A 373 24.82 3.01 -37.12
CA ARG A 373 24.88 3.41 -38.54
C ARG A 373 23.46 3.70 -39.08
N THR A 374 23.33 4.52 -40.12
CA THR A 374 22.04 4.69 -40.82
C THR A 374 21.70 3.44 -41.64
N ALA A 375 20.41 3.15 -41.78
CA ALA A 375 19.92 1.90 -42.37
C ALA A 375 19.96 1.87 -43.91
N ASP A 376 19.90 3.03 -44.56
CA ASP A 376 19.78 3.16 -46.02
C ASP A 376 21.08 3.68 -46.65
N SER A 377 21.74 4.67 -46.03
CA SER A 377 23.02 5.23 -46.53
C SER A 377 24.29 4.69 -45.85
N ASP A 378 24.16 3.78 -44.87
CA ASP A 378 25.28 3.14 -44.14
C ASP A 378 26.30 4.12 -43.52
N ARG A 379 25.85 5.32 -43.15
CA ARG A 379 26.68 6.36 -42.55
C ARG A 379 26.85 6.11 -41.06
N LEU A 380 28.09 6.16 -40.58
CA LEU A 380 28.40 6.07 -39.14
C LEU A 380 27.80 7.26 -38.39
N VAL A 381 27.00 6.98 -37.36
CA VAL A 381 26.33 7.97 -36.50
C VAL A 381 27.06 8.10 -35.16
N ALA A 382 27.51 6.98 -34.59
CA ALA A 382 28.35 6.95 -33.39
C ALA A 382 29.10 5.61 -33.25
N ARG A 383 30.23 5.65 -32.54
CA ARG A 383 30.96 4.46 -32.07
C ARG A 383 30.61 4.21 -30.61
N VAL A 384 30.33 2.98 -30.23
CA VAL A 384 30.05 2.56 -28.84
C VAL A 384 31.12 1.55 -28.41
N PRO A 385 32.22 2.01 -27.77
CA PRO A 385 33.32 1.12 -27.38
C PRO A 385 32.87 0.06 -26.36
N ARG A 386 33.47 -1.13 -26.39
CA ARG A 386 33.19 -2.23 -25.45
C ARG A 386 33.22 -1.78 -23.98
N ARG A 387 34.18 -0.93 -23.62
CA ARG A 387 34.33 -0.37 -22.27
C ARG A 387 33.17 0.53 -21.81
N ALA A 388 32.34 1.04 -22.72
CA ALA A 388 31.24 1.93 -22.36
C ALA A 388 29.98 1.15 -21.90
N TYR A 389 29.80 -0.07 -22.39
CA TYR A 389 28.62 -0.91 -22.10
C TYR A 389 28.95 -2.22 -21.34
N LEU A 390 30.24 -2.51 -21.13
CA LEU A 390 30.78 -3.59 -20.27
C LEU A 390 31.86 -3.08 -19.30
N GLY A 391 31.90 -1.77 -19.04
CA GLY A 391 32.86 -1.15 -18.12
C GLY A 391 32.40 -1.17 -16.65
N PRO A 392 33.28 -0.81 -15.70
CA PRO A 392 32.88 -0.63 -14.30
C PRO A 392 31.81 0.46 -14.16
N ASP A 393 31.91 1.52 -14.98
CA ASP A 393 31.03 2.69 -14.93
C ASP A 393 29.60 2.37 -15.41
N THR A 394 29.38 1.27 -16.14
CA THR A 394 28.06 0.91 -16.69
C THR A 394 27.03 0.53 -15.62
N ASP A 395 27.44 0.15 -14.41
CA ASP A 395 26.52 -0.01 -13.27
C ASP A 395 26.34 1.32 -12.50
N LEU A 396 27.23 2.33 -12.67
CA LEU A 396 27.06 3.69 -12.14
C LEU A 396 26.11 4.55 -13.01
N THR A 397 26.00 4.29 -14.31
CA THR A 397 25.03 4.95 -15.22
C THR A 397 23.64 4.29 -15.24
N GLY A 398 23.40 3.30 -14.36
CA GLY A 398 22.20 2.46 -14.40
C GLY A 398 22.04 1.65 -15.70
N GLY A 399 23.06 1.59 -16.56
CA GLY A 399 23.02 0.99 -17.89
C GLY A 399 22.70 1.95 -19.04
N LEU A 400 22.63 3.27 -18.81
CA LEU A 400 22.70 4.24 -19.91
C LEU A 400 24.13 4.35 -20.45
N VAL A 401 24.27 4.64 -21.74
CA VAL A 401 25.56 4.73 -22.42
C VAL A 401 25.57 5.97 -23.32
N THR A 402 26.23 7.04 -22.89
CA THR A 402 26.41 8.28 -23.67
C THR A 402 27.74 8.24 -24.41
N VAL A 403 27.75 8.55 -25.71
CA VAL A 403 28.95 8.62 -26.57
C VAL A 403 28.88 9.82 -27.53
N PRO A 404 30.01 10.31 -28.09
CA PRO A 404 30.01 11.34 -29.12
C PRO A 404 29.24 10.91 -30.38
N ALA A 405 28.58 11.87 -31.02
CA ALA A 405 27.97 11.68 -32.33
C ALA A 405 28.91 12.15 -33.44
N GLU A 406 29.11 11.30 -34.44
CA GLU A 406 29.86 11.59 -35.68
C GLU A 406 29.01 12.43 -36.66
N LEU A 407 27.68 12.48 -36.43
CA LEU A 407 26.70 13.20 -37.26
C LEU A 407 25.66 13.94 -36.40
N PRO A 408 25.19 15.13 -36.81
CA PRO A 408 24.10 15.84 -36.14
C PRO A 408 22.75 15.14 -36.33
N ALA A 409 21.83 15.34 -35.39
CA ALA A 409 20.54 14.64 -35.34
C ALA A 409 19.66 14.85 -36.59
N GLU A 410 19.74 16.03 -37.20
CA GLU A 410 19.02 16.42 -38.42
C GLU A 410 19.44 15.54 -39.59
N ALA A 411 20.74 15.25 -39.70
CA ALA A 411 21.34 14.49 -40.78
C ALA A 411 21.07 12.99 -40.71
N VAL A 412 20.37 12.51 -39.66
CA VAL A 412 19.97 11.10 -39.45
C VAL A 412 18.49 10.94 -39.03
N ALA A 413 17.71 12.03 -39.03
CA ALA A 413 16.27 11.98 -38.73
C ALA A 413 15.44 11.39 -39.90
N GLY A 414 15.98 11.45 -41.13
CA GLY A 414 15.32 11.01 -42.36
C GLY A 414 15.47 9.53 -42.73
N GLU A 415 16.27 8.77 -41.98
CA GLU A 415 16.61 7.36 -42.24
C GLU A 415 16.47 6.52 -40.97
N GLY A 416 16.25 5.21 -41.09
CA GLY A 416 16.30 4.28 -39.95
C GLY A 416 17.72 4.09 -39.39
N LEU A 417 17.85 3.45 -38.22
CA LEU A 417 19.14 3.11 -37.59
C LEU A 417 19.42 1.60 -37.52
N LEU A 418 20.70 1.26 -37.52
CA LEU A 418 21.25 -0.08 -37.30
C LEU A 418 22.30 -0.03 -36.19
N LEU A 419 22.30 -1.02 -35.30
CA LEU A 419 23.42 -1.28 -34.40
C LEU A 419 24.18 -2.51 -34.92
N VAL A 420 25.41 -2.27 -35.34
CA VAL A 420 26.32 -3.25 -35.94
C VAL A 420 27.40 -3.60 -34.93
N GLY A 421 27.77 -4.88 -34.83
CA GLY A 421 28.88 -5.35 -34.00
C GLY A 421 29.88 -6.19 -34.81
N ALA A 422 30.98 -6.55 -34.18
CA ALA A 422 31.95 -7.47 -34.79
C ALA A 422 31.32 -8.87 -34.99
N GLY A 423 31.77 -9.57 -36.03
CA GLY A 423 31.41 -10.95 -36.33
C GLY A 423 32.56 -11.67 -37.05
N PRO A 424 32.58 -13.01 -37.05
CA PRO A 424 33.71 -13.79 -37.58
C PRO A 424 33.98 -13.55 -39.07
N ASP A 425 32.94 -13.30 -39.86
CA ASP A 425 33.02 -13.08 -41.31
C ASP A 425 32.89 -11.60 -41.72
N GLY A 426 32.85 -10.67 -40.76
CA GLY A 426 32.69 -9.23 -40.99
C GLY A 426 31.68 -8.55 -40.05
N PRO A 427 31.29 -7.29 -40.32
CA PRO A 427 30.32 -6.55 -39.50
C PRO A 427 28.92 -7.18 -39.56
N VAL A 428 28.30 -7.39 -38.39
CA VAL A 428 27.00 -8.06 -38.26
C VAL A 428 25.98 -7.12 -37.64
N VAL A 429 24.85 -6.89 -38.32
CA VAL A 429 23.69 -6.18 -37.76
C VAL A 429 23.15 -7.00 -36.58
N GLN A 430 23.22 -6.42 -35.39
CA GLN A 430 22.70 -7.00 -34.14
C GLN A 430 21.25 -6.58 -33.93
N LEU A 431 20.98 -5.27 -34.05
CA LEU A 431 19.65 -4.68 -33.93
C LEU A 431 19.36 -3.73 -35.10
N ARG A 432 18.09 -3.64 -35.51
CA ARG A 432 17.54 -2.68 -36.48
C ARG A 432 16.46 -1.85 -35.79
N GLU A 433 16.36 -0.58 -36.14
CA GLU A 433 15.28 0.27 -35.65
C GLU A 433 13.91 -0.19 -36.15
N ARG A 434 12.94 -0.21 -35.24
CA ARG A 434 11.52 -0.28 -35.57
C ARG A 434 11.02 1.14 -35.83
N GLU A 435 11.15 1.60 -37.07
CA GLU A 435 10.93 3.00 -37.47
C GLU A 435 9.52 3.53 -37.16
N VAL A 436 8.51 2.66 -37.06
CA VAL A 436 7.17 2.98 -36.53
C VAL A 436 6.96 2.21 -35.23
N ASN A 437 7.02 2.93 -34.11
CA ASN A 437 6.76 2.40 -32.77
C ASN A 437 5.39 2.89 -32.29
N VAL A 438 4.52 1.97 -31.89
CA VAL A 438 3.19 2.28 -31.35
C VAL A 438 3.08 1.64 -29.98
N GLN A 439 2.64 2.40 -28.98
CA GLN A 439 2.58 1.97 -27.58
C GLN A 439 1.32 2.49 -26.89
N VAL A 440 1.01 1.90 -25.73
CA VAL A 440 0.02 2.42 -24.77
C VAL A 440 0.66 2.44 -23.38
N ASP A 441 0.31 3.44 -22.58
CA ASP A 441 0.84 3.57 -21.22
C ASP A 441 0.13 2.65 -20.23
N ASP A 442 -1.19 2.53 -20.32
CA ASP A 442 -1.97 1.59 -19.50
C ASP A 442 -1.98 0.19 -20.14
N ALA A 443 -0.79 -0.39 -20.25
CA ALA A 443 -0.56 -1.70 -20.88
C ALA A 443 -0.88 -2.92 -20.00
N ALA A 444 -1.54 -2.70 -18.86
CA ALA A 444 -2.13 -3.73 -18.01
C ALA A 444 -3.53 -3.25 -17.58
N LEU A 445 -4.58 -3.95 -17.99
CA LEU A 445 -5.97 -3.57 -17.72
C LEU A 445 -6.76 -4.71 -17.07
N VAL A 446 -7.63 -4.37 -16.12
CA VAL A 446 -8.65 -5.27 -15.55
C VAL A 446 -10.02 -4.72 -15.93
N LEU A 447 -10.83 -5.51 -16.61
CA LEU A 447 -12.17 -5.15 -17.08
C LEU A 447 -13.24 -6.02 -16.38
N GLU A 448 -14.35 -5.40 -16.00
CA GLU A 448 -15.57 -6.14 -15.63
C GLU A 448 -16.21 -6.77 -16.86
N HIS A 449 -17.01 -7.81 -16.64
CA HIS A 449 -17.94 -8.30 -17.66
C HIS A 449 -19.11 -7.32 -17.81
N PRO A 450 -19.61 -7.01 -19.02
CA PRO A 450 -20.82 -6.19 -19.18
C PRO A 450 -22.08 -6.93 -18.70
N ARG A 451 -23.08 -6.19 -18.21
CA ARG A 451 -24.39 -6.73 -17.79
C ARG A 451 -25.24 -7.24 -18.96
N GLY A 452 -24.89 -6.86 -20.19
CA GLY A 452 -25.58 -7.25 -21.41
C GLY A 452 -24.96 -6.59 -22.66
N PRO A 453 -25.42 -6.94 -23.88
CA PRO A 453 -24.79 -6.49 -25.12
C PRO A 453 -24.74 -4.98 -25.34
N GLU A 454 -25.69 -4.22 -24.78
CA GLU A 454 -25.76 -2.75 -24.88
C GLU A 454 -25.11 -2.03 -23.68
N ASP A 455 -24.62 -2.76 -22.68
CA ASP A 455 -24.04 -2.16 -21.49
C ASP A 455 -22.67 -1.52 -21.79
N ALA A 456 -22.62 -0.19 -21.65
CA ALA A 456 -21.45 0.62 -21.86
C ALA A 456 -20.82 1.16 -20.56
N GLU A 457 -21.31 0.77 -19.36
CA GLU A 457 -20.83 1.34 -18.08
C GLU A 457 -19.34 1.03 -17.82
N HIS A 458 -18.89 -0.15 -18.23
CA HIS A 458 -17.52 -0.65 -18.06
C HIS A 458 -16.62 -0.49 -19.32
N ASP A 459 -17.11 0.22 -20.35
CA ASP A 459 -16.32 0.51 -21.56
C ASP A 459 -15.10 1.37 -21.23
N THR A 460 -13.91 0.87 -21.57
CA THR A 460 -12.62 1.48 -21.23
C THR A 460 -11.95 2.07 -22.47
N GLU A 461 -11.67 3.37 -22.46
CA GLU A 461 -10.87 4.01 -23.50
C GLU A 461 -9.37 3.72 -23.29
N VAL A 462 -8.67 3.39 -24.38
CA VAL A 462 -7.22 3.14 -24.38
C VAL A 462 -6.54 4.20 -25.25
N PRO A 463 -5.74 5.12 -24.67
CA PRO A 463 -4.97 6.10 -25.41
C PRO A 463 -3.73 5.46 -26.04
N VAL A 464 -3.64 5.53 -27.37
CA VAL A 464 -2.52 5.03 -28.18
C VAL A 464 -1.57 6.16 -28.52
N ARG A 465 -0.27 5.89 -28.38
CA ARG A 465 0.81 6.80 -28.79
C ARG A 465 1.62 6.19 -29.94
N SER A 466 1.80 6.95 -31.02
CA SER A 466 2.59 6.57 -32.20
C SER A 466 3.82 7.47 -32.36
N PHE A 467 4.93 6.85 -32.71
CA PHE A 467 6.21 7.51 -32.90
C PHE A 467 6.85 7.03 -34.21
N VAL A 468 7.18 7.97 -35.10
CA VAL A 468 7.99 7.71 -36.29
C VAL A 468 9.41 8.15 -35.99
N ARG A 469 10.36 7.20 -36.03
CA ARG A 469 11.79 7.41 -35.75
C ARG A 469 12.05 8.16 -34.43
N GLY A 470 11.31 7.77 -33.39
CA GLY A 470 11.42 8.33 -32.03
C GLY A 470 10.76 9.71 -31.83
N ARG A 471 10.05 10.26 -32.83
CA ARG A 471 9.29 11.52 -32.72
C ARG A 471 7.78 11.22 -32.80
N PRO A 472 6.91 11.86 -31.99
CA PRO A 472 5.47 11.73 -32.14
C PRO A 472 5.03 12.16 -33.55
N ALA A 473 4.20 11.36 -34.22
CA ALA A 473 3.77 11.62 -35.59
C ALA A 473 2.52 10.81 -35.95
N ALA A 474 1.74 11.31 -36.91
CA ALA A 474 0.58 10.60 -37.45
C ALA A 474 1.00 9.28 -38.14
N VAL A 475 0.22 8.24 -37.87
CA VAL A 475 0.33 6.90 -38.45
C VAL A 475 -1.09 6.40 -38.72
N GLU A 476 -1.35 6.02 -39.96
CA GLU A 476 -2.63 5.47 -40.44
C GLU A 476 -2.61 3.92 -40.39
N GLY A 477 -3.77 3.30 -40.27
CA GLY A 477 -3.93 1.85 -40.43
C GLY A 477 -3.33 1.00 -39.31
N ILE A 478 -3.24 1.51 -38.08
CA ILE A 478 -2.77 0.75 -36.92
C ILE A 478 -3.80 -0.33 -36.60
N GLY A 479 -3.48 -1.58 -36.91
CA GLY A 479 -4.31 -2.74 -36.60
C GLY A 479 -4.24 -3.05 -35.09
N VAL A 480 -5.40 -3.21 -34.46
CA VAL A 480 -5.52 -3.66 -33.07
C VAL A 480 -6.18 -5.03 -33.05
N ARG A 481 -5.56 -6.03 -32.40
CA ARG A 481 -6.04 -7.42 -32.39
C ARG A 481 -5.68 -8.16 -31.10
N GLN A 482 -6.61 -8.93 -30.57
CA GLN A 482 -6.37 -9.78 -29.39
C GLN A 482 -5.74 -11.14 -29.74
N PHE A 483 -5.01 -11.68 -28.76
CA PHE A 483 -4.51 -13.05 -28.68
C PHE A 483 -4.84 -13.55 -27.26
N PHE A 484 -5.90 -14.35 -27.10
CA PHE A 484 -6.26 -14.89 -25.77
C PHE A 484 -5.20 -15.88 -25.26
N ASN A 485 -5.16 -16.13 -23.95
CA ASN A 485 -4.30 -17.13 -23.34
C ASN A 485 -5.02 -18.48 -23.16
N PRO A 486 -4.69 -19.56 -23.90
CA PRO A 486 -5.28 -20.88 -23.66
C PRO A 486 -5.03 -21.43 -22.25
N ARG A 487 -3.89 -21.09 -21.63
CA ARG A 487 -3.52 -21.56 -20.27
C ARG A 487 -4.33 -20.89 -19.15
N ALA A 488 -4.97 -19.74 -19.43
CA ALA A 488 -5.89 -19.09 -18.51
C ALA A 488 -7.26 -19.80 -18.42
N LEU A 489 -7.59 -20.61 -19.44
CA LEU A 489 -8.90 -21.23 -19.62
C LEU A 489 -8.80 -22.77 -19.63
N PRO A 490 -8.22 -23.41 -18.59
CA PRO A 490 -7.95 -24.86 -18.54
C PRO A 490 -9.20 -25.74 -18.55
N ARG A 491 -10.40 -25.16 -18.49
CA ARG A 491 -11.69 -25.86 -18.57
C ARG A 491 -12.49 -25.57 -19.85
N ASP A 492 -12.14 -24.54 -20.62
CA ASP A 492 -12.90 -24.15 -21.83
C ASP A 492 -12.66 -25.13 -23.00
N PRO A 493 -13.71 -25.65 -23.66
CA PRO A 493 -13.54 -26.64 -24.74
C PRO A 493 -12.80 -26.14 -25.99
N ALA A 494 -12.91 -24.85 -26.32
CA ALA A 494 -12.23 -24.26 -27.48
C ALA A 494 -10.76 -23.96 -27.16
N ALA A 495 -10.49 -23.33 -26.01
CA ALA A 495 -9.13 -23.03 -25.55
C ALA A 495 -8.28 -24.29 -25.33
N ARG A 496 -8.88 -25.38 -24.85
CA ARG A 496 -8.19 -26.68 -24.65
C ARG A 496 -7.88 -27.43 -25.93
N ALA A 497 -8.43 -27.05 -27.08
CA ALA A 497 -8.18 -27.74 -28.33
C ALA A 497 -6.73 -27.49 -28.80
N ALA A 498 -5.98 -28.54 -29.12
CA ALA A 498 -4.62 -28.39 -29.68
C ALA A 498 -4.59 -27.62 -31.03
N GLY A 499 -5.74 -27.51 -31.70
CA GLY A 499 -5.94 -26.71 -32.90
C GLY A 499 -6.42 -25.27 -32.66
N ALA A 500 -6.55 -24.80 -31.42
CA ALA A 500 -7.14 -23.51 -31.07
C ALA A 500 -6.48 -22.32 -31.80
N ARG A 501 -7.31 -21.47 -32.40
CA ARG A 501 -6.91 -20.29 -33.18
C ARG A 501 -7.09 -19.01 -32.38
N CYS A 502 -6.34 -17.96 -32.69
CA CYS A 502 -6.40 -16.67 -31.97
C CYS A 502 -7.81 -16.05 -31.84
N GLY A 503 -8.72 -16.37 -32.76
CA GLY A 503 -10.11 -15.86 -32.78
C GLY A 503 -11.17 -16.80 -32.22
N ASP A 504 -10.81 -18.01 -31.74
CA ASP A 504 -11.79 -19.00 -31.27
C ASP A 504 -12.43 -18.58 -29.92
N VAL A 505 -11.78 -17.71 -29.15
CA VAL A 505 -12.31 -17.09 -27.92
C VAL A 505 -12.12 -15.57 -28.00
N GLU A 506 -13.23 -14.83 -28.04
CA GLU A 506 -13.25 -13.36 -27.99
C GLU A 506 -13.27 -12.89 -26.52
N THR A 507 -12.10 -12.80 -25.87
CA THR A 507 -11.97 -12.29 -24.50
C THR A 507 -12.43 -10.83 -24.39
N VAL A 508 -12.04 -10.00 -25.36
CA VAL A 508 -12.41 -8.58 -25.44
C VAL A 508 -13.01 -8.21 -26.79
N ARG A 509 -13.89 -7.22 -26.80
CA ARG A 509 -14.36 -6.53 -28.00
C ARG A 509 -13.67 -5.18 -28.13
N LEU A 510 -13.27 -4.86 -29.36
CA LEU A 510 -12.61 -3.61 -29.72
C LEU A 510 -13.56 -2.76 -30.56
N ARG A 511 -13.47 -1.44 -30.43
CA ARG A 511 -14.08 -0.45 -31.33
C ARG A 511 -13.11 0.71 -31.53
N PRO A 512 -12.90 1.23 -32.75
CA PRO A 512 -12.02 2.39 -32.94
C PRO A 512 -12.64 3.65 -32.33
N GLY A 513 -11.79 4.60 -31.95
CA GLY A 513 -12.20 5.86 -31.33
C GLY A 513 -12.54 5.73 -29.83
N ARG A 514 -13.10 6.81 -29.30
CA ARG A 514 -13.49 6.98 -27.89
C ARG A 514 -14.84 6.34 -27.57
N ARG A 515 -15.26 6.41 -26.30
CA ARG A 515 -16.47 5.77 -25.77
C ARG A 515 -17.77 6.31 -26.37
N ASP A 516 -17.76 7.55 -26.85
CA ASP A 516 -18.83 8.22 -27.59
C ASP A 516 -18.83 7.94 -29.11
N ALA A 517 -17.76 7.38 -29.68
CA ALA A 517 -17.64 7.11 -31.11
C ALA A 517 -18.60 6.01 -31.59
N SER A 518 -19.23 6.21 -32.74
CA SER A 518 -20.09 5.21 -33.39
C SER A 518 -19.26 4.18 -34.17
N GLY A 519 -19.63 2.91 -34.05
CA GLY A 519 -18.94 1.81 -34.74
C GLY A 519 -19.39 0.44 -34.24
N ALA A 520 -19.13 -0.61 -35.02
CA ALA A 520 -19.39 -1.99 -34.62
C ALA A 520 -18.28 -2.52 -33.71
N TRP A 521 -18.65 -3.37 -32.76
CA TRP A 521 -17.72 -4.12 -31.90
C TRP A 521 -17.16 -5.35 -32.61
N SER A 522 -15.87 -5.62 -32.46
CA SER A 522 -15.17 -6.75 -33.10
C SER A 522 -13.87 -7.10 -32.38
N GLY A 523 -13.46 -8.37 -32.37
CA GLY A 523 -12.17 -8.83 -31.82
C GLY A 523 -10.91 -8.30 -32.53
N SER A 524 -11.06 -7.53 -33.62
CA SER A 524 -10.02 -6.67 -34.21
C SER A 524 -10.60 -5.36 -34.75
N CYS A 525 -9.84 -4.26 -34.67
CA CYS A 525 -10.17 -2.99 -35.31
C CYS A 525 -8.93 -2.35 -35.98
N SER A 526 -9.11 -1.21 -36.64
CA SER A 526 -8.04 -0.36 -37.16
C SER A 526 -8.27 1.06 -36.66
N LEU A 527 -7.20 1.77 -36.30
CA LEU A 527 -7.25 3.17 -35.90
C LEU A 527 -6.11 3.96 -36.54
N ASP A 528 -6.29 5.28 -36.57
CA ASP A 528 -5.28 6.24 -37.01
C ASP A 528 -4.89 7.13 -35.83
N THR A 529 -3.75 7.83 -35.96
CA THR A 529 -3.22 8.74 -34.94
C THR A 529 -3.04 10.15 -35.51
N ASP A 530 -3.25 11.16 -34.68
CA ASP A 530 -3.13 12.58 -35.05
C ASP A 530 -1.67 13.02 -35.26
N ALA A 531 -1.49 14.29 -35.65
CA ALA A 531 -0.15 14.87 -35.89
C ALA A 531 0.75 14.92 -34.63
N ALA A 532 0.20 14.81 -33.42
CA ALA A 532 0.93 14.68 -32.16
C ALA A 532 1.15 13.20 -31.76
N GLY A 533 0.85 12.26 -32.67
CA GLY A 533 0.98 10.83 -32.47
C GLY A 533 -0.03 10.26 -31.48
N ARG A 534 -1.25 10.82 -31.38
CA ARG A 534 -2.27 10.42 -30.39
C ARG A 534 -3.49 9.81 -31.08
N GLY A 535 -3.99 8.69 -30.55
CA GLY A 535 -5.15 7.98 -31.06
C GLY A 535 -5.88 7.21 -29.95
N TRP A 536 -7.06 6.66 -30.26
CA TRP A 536 -7.91 5.99 -29.27
C TRP A 536 -8.60 4.76 -29.86
N PHE A 537 -8.76 3.73 -29.02
CA PHE A 537 -9.76 2.69 -29.22
C PHE A 537 -10.47 2.41 -27.88
N THR A 538 -11.67 1.85 -27.94
CA THR A 538 -12.46 1.44 -26.77
C THR A 538 -12.44 -0.08 -26.62
N LEU A 539 -12.29 -0.55 -25.39
CA LEU A 539 -12.38 -1.95 -24.98
C LEU A 539 -13.68 -2.22 -24.23
N ARG A 540 -14.25 -3.41 -24.47
CA ARG A 540 -15.33 -4.01 -23.68
C ARG A 540 -14.99 -5.47 -23.36
N GLY A 541 -15.28 -5.94 -22.14
CA GLY A 541 -15.19 -7.36 -21.82
C GLY A 541 -16.19 -8.19 -22.64
N ALA A 542 -15.80 -9.38 -23.11
CA ALA A 542 -16.65 -10.22 -23.95
C ALA A 542 -16.65 -11.71 -23.54
N ALA A 543 -15.57 -12.20 -22.96
CA ALA A 543 -15.50 -13.46 -22.24
C ALA A 543 -14.48 -13.38 -21.10
N ALA A 544 -14.77 -13.97 -19.95
CA ALA A 544 -13.86 -14.00 -18.80
C ALA A 544 -12.56 -14.76 -19.13
N GLY A 545 -11.42 -14.25 -18.67
CA GLY A 545 -10.10 -14.80 -19.00
C GLY A 545 -9.01 -13.73 -19.12
N THR A 546 -7.99 -14.00 -19.93
CA THR A 546 -6.90 -13.05 -20.22
C THR A 546 -6.51 -13.08 -21.70
N ALA A 547 -6.10 -11.92 -22.21
CA ALA A 547 -5.62 -11.76 -23.58
C ALA A 547 -4.49 -10.72 -23.66
N ARG A 548 -3.62 -10.88 -24.65
CA ARG A 548 -2.67 -9.84 -25.07
C ARG A 548 -3.21 -9.16 -26.32
N VAL A 549 -3.33 -7.84 -26.31
CA VAL A 549 -3.79 -7.04 -27.45
C VAL A 549 -2.58 -6.41 -28.12
N LEU A 550 -2.39 -6.70 -29.40
CA LEU A 550 -1.31 -6.23 -30.25
C LEU A 550 -1.71 -4.93 -30.97
N LEU A 551 -0.74 -4.03 -31.12
CA LEU A 551 -0.79 -2.80 -31.91
C LEU A 551 0.13 -2.99 -33.13
N SER A 552 -0.39 -3.61 -34.19
CA SER A 552 0.38 -3.96 -35.39
C SER A 552 0.52 -2.77 -36.33
N THR A 553 1.74 -2.48 -36.77
CA THR A 553 2.05 -1.33 -37.68
C THR A 553 2.06 -1.73 -39.16
N GLY A 554 1.33 -2.78 -39.52
CA GLY A 554 1.22 -3.31 -40.89
C GLY A 554 0.69 -4.75 -40.89
N PRO A 555 0.26 -5.28 -42.06
CA PRO A 555 -0.35 -6.61 -42.15
C PRO A 555 0.63 -7.76 -41.83
N ASP A 556 1.92 -7.57 -42.09
CA ASP A 556 2.98 -8.56 -41.83
C ASP A 556 3.54 -8.51 -40.39
N ASP A 557 3.15 -7.51 -39.58
CA ASP A 557 3.62 -7.31 -38.20
C ASP A 557 2.79 -8.14 -37.20
N LEU A 558 2.75 -9.45 -37.42
CA LEU A 558 2.02 -10.42 -36.60
C LEU A 558 2.96 -11.52 -36.05
N PRO A 559 2.74 -12.03 -34.84
CA PRO A 559 3.55 -13.13 -34.28
C PRO A 559 3.34 -14.45 -35.05
N CYS A 560 2.14 -14.67 -35.58
CA CYS A 560 1.81 -15.81 -36.43
C CYS A 560 0.56 -15.54 -37.28
N ALA A 561 0.33 -16.38 -38.31
CA ALA A 561 -0.91 -16.38 -39.06
C ALA A 561 -2.10 -16.78 -38.16
N VAL A 562 -3.06 -15.87 -37.99
CA VAL A 562 -4.10 -15.96 -36.95
C VAL A 562 -5.09 -17.12 -37.15
N ASP A 563 -5.37 -17.51 -38.39
CA ASP A 563 -6.30 -18.61 -38.70
C ASP A 563 -5.65 -20.01 -38.71
N ARG A 564 -4.33 -20.09 -38.49
CA ARG A 564 -3.59 -21.36 -38.42
C ARG A 564 -4.06 -22.18 -37.21
N PRO A 565 -4.34 -23.49 -37.34
CA PRO A 565 -4.59 -24.34 -36.19
C PRO A 565 -3.43 -24.30 -35.18
N GLY A 566 -3.75 -24.04 -33.92
CA GLY A 566 -2.77 -23.87 -32.83
C GLY A 566 -2.19 -22.44 -32.72
N SER A 567 -2.69 -21.47 -33.49
CA SER A 567 -2.20 -20.08 -33.45
C SER A 567 -2.43 -19.39 -32.10
N ALA A 568 -3.42 -19.80 -31.29
CA ALA A 568 -3.65 -19.17 -29.98
C ALA A 568 -2.43 -19.34 -29.04
N ALA A 569 -1.91 -20.57 -28.92
CA ALA A 569 -0.72 -20.84 -28.12
C ALA A 569 0.56 -20.27 -28.74
N LEU A 570 0.72 -20.41 -30.06
CA LEU A 570 1.88 -19.90 -30.80
C LEU A 570 1.97 -18.38 -30.78
N GLY A 571 0.85 -17.68 -30.96
CA GLY A 571 0.78 -16.23 -30.98
C GLY A 571 0.98 -15.60 -29.60
N TYR A 572 0.38 -16.18 -28.55
CA TYR A 572 0.59 -15.72 -27.17
C TYR A 572 2.04 -15.93 -26.69
N ASP A 573 2.75 -16.93 -27.23
CA ASP A 573 4.19 -17.16 -27.02
C ASP A 573 4.64 -17.10 -25.54
N HIS A 574 4.20 -18.08 -24.75
CA HIS A 574 4.51 -18.21 -23.32
C HIS A 574 6.01 -18.29 -22.97
N ALA A 575 6.87 -18.60 -23.94
CA ALA A 575 8.30 -18.84 -23.72
C ALA A 575 9.22 -17.81 -24.40
N ASP A 576 8.66 -16.78 -25.05
CA ASP A 576 9.39 -15.83 -25.92
C ASP A 576 10.21 -16.53 -27.02
N ALA A 577 9.67 -17.64 -27.54
CA ALA A 577 10.27 -18.48 -28.56
C ALA A 577 10.31 -17.80 -29.94
N LEU A 578 9.37 -16.90 -30.22
CA LEU A 578 9.38 -16.03 -31.39
C LEU A 578 10.31 -14.82 -31.21
N GLY A 579 10.67 -14.48 -29.96
CA GLY A 579 11.32 -13.21 -29.63
C GLY A 579 10.48 -11.99 -30.04
N PHE A 580 9.16 -12.15 -30.23
CA PHE A 580 8.31 -11.18 -30.93
C PHE A 580 7.97 -9.98 -30.03
N TRP A 581 7.42 -10.29 -28.87
CA TRP A 581 6.73 -9.35 -27.98
C TRP A 581 7.59 -8.29 -27.27
N PRO A 582 8.89 -8.52 -26.94
CA PRO A 582 9.71 -7.49 -26.29
C PRO A 582 9.89 -6.21 -27.13
N GLY A 583 9.74 -6.32 -28.46
CA GLY A 583 9.86 -5.21 -29.43
C GLY A 583 8.56 -4.87 -30.16
N ALA A 584 7.39 -5.27 -29.64
CA ALA A 584 6.08 -5.02 -30.25
C ALA A 584 5.18 -4.19 -29.31
N GLY A 585 4.39 -3.29 -29.90
CA GLY A 585 3.38 -2.51 -29.18
C GLY A 585 2.27 -3.41 -28.67
N HIS A 586 2.07 -3.51 -27.36
CA HIS A 586 1.03 -4.36 -26.81
C HIS A 586 0.60 -3.96 -25.39
N LEU A 587 -0.58 -4.47 -25.02
CA LEU A 587 -1.12 -4.47 -23.67
C LEU A 587 -1.62 -5.86 -23.27
N SER A 588 -1.60 -6.15 -21.98
CA SER A 588 -2.23 -7.33 -21.39
C SER A 588 -3.56 -6.92 -20.75
N VAL A 589 -4.60 -7.75 -20.92
CA VAL A 589 -5.95 -7.48 -20.43
C VAL A 589 -6.49 -8.71 -19.69
N ARG A 590 -7.04 -8.49 -18.50
CA ARG A 590 -7.81 -9.45 -17.70
C ARG A 590 -9.29 -9.06 -17.78
N VAL A 591 -10.15 -10.00 -18.14
CA VAL A 591 -11.61 -9.84 -18.02
C VAL A 591 -12.08 -10.73 -16.88
N LEU A 592 -12.82 -10.14 -15.93
CA LEU A 592 -13.31 -10.82 -14.74
C LEU A 592 -14.51 -11.74 -15.04
N PRO A 593 -14.82 -12.72 -14.15
CA PRO A 593 -15.97 -13.62 -14.32
C PRO A 593 -17.32 -12.89 -14.44
N ASP A 594 -18.26 -13.49 -15.17
CA ASP A 594 -19.65 -13.02 -15.23
C ASP A 594 -20.42 -13.41 -13.96
N ASP A 595 -20.28 -12.58 -12.94
CA ASP A 595 -20.93 -12.74 -11.65
C ASP A 595 -22.27 -11.98 -11.54
N TRP A 596 -22.82 -11.43 -12.64
CA TRP A 596 -24.04 -10.62 -12.59
C TRP A 596 -25.28 -11.37 -12.12
N HIS A 597 -25.23 -12.70 -12.07
CA HIS A 597 -26.24 -13.54 -11.42
C HIS A 597 -26.36 -13.30 -9.89
N LEU A 598 -25.38 -12.64 -9.26
CA LEU A 598 -25.40 -12.20 -7.85
C LEU A 598 -25.98 -10.78 -7.69
N ALA A 599 -26.32 -10.09 -8.77
CA ALA A 599 -26.86 -8.74 -8.71
C ALA A 599 -28.34 -8.76 -8.29
N GLY A 600 -28.65 -8.11 -7.17
CA GLY A 600 -30.00 -8.03 -6.62
C GLY A 600 -30.26 -8.90 -5.39
N THR A 601 -29.28 -9.70 -4.95
CA THR A 601 -29.37 -10.47 -3.69
C THR A 601 -29.70 -9.56 -2.50
N GLY A 602 -30.81 -9.85 -1.82
CA GLY A 602 -31.32 -9.03 -0.73
C GLY A 602 -30.52 -9.16 0.58
N PRO A 603 -30.69 -8.23 1.53
CA PRO A 603 -29.99 -8.26 2.83
C PRO A 603 -30.26 -9.52 3.68
N GLU A 604 -31.36 -10.23 3.44
CA GLU A 604 -31.69 -11.50 4.10
C GLU A 604 -31.08 -12.72 3.38
N GLU A 605 -30.81 -12.61 2.07
CA GLU A 605 -30.24 -13.67 1.23
C GLU A 605 -28.70 -13.64 1.25
N ALA A 606 -28.11 -12.45 1.46
CA ALA A 606 -26.68 -12.19 1.59
C ALA A 606 -26.10 -12.77 2.91
N THR A 607 -26.16 -14.09 3.04
CA THR A 607 -25.69 -14.86 4.20
C THR A 607 -24.17 -15.05 4.17
N PHE A 608 -23.56 -15.29 5.35
CA PHE A 608 -22.12 -15.58 5.43
C PHE A 608 -21.72 -16.78 4.56
N ASP A 609 -22.53 -17.84 4.51
CA ASP A 609 -22.20 -19.04 3.72
C ASP A 609 -22.19 -18.77 2.21
N LEU A 610 -23.07 -17.87 1.74
CA LEU A 610 -23.07 -17.40 0.35
C LEU A 610 -21.84 -16.52 0.05
N VAL A 611 -21.54 -15.56 0.92
CA VAL A 611 -20.35 -14.70 0.78
C VAL A 611 -19.06 -15.53 0.85
N TYR A 612 -18.97 -16.49 1.77
CA TYR A 612 -17.82 -17.38 1.88
C TYR A 612 -17.66 -18.22 0.61
N ARG A 613 -18.74 -18.81 0.07
CA ARG A 613 -18.68 -19.64 -1.13
C ARG A 613 -18.27 -18.85 -2.38
N GLU A 614 -18.91 -17.70 -2.63
CA GLU A 614 -18.70 -16.93 -3.86
C GLU A 614 -17.49 -16.00 -3.80
N VAL A 615 -17.14 -15.50 -2.61
CA VAL A 615 -16.08 -14.49 -2.42
C VAL A 615 -14.84 -15.11 -1.77
N PHE A 616 -14.95 -15.67 -0.56
CA PHE A 616 -13.74 -15.95 0.25
C PHE A 616 -13.05 -17.29 -0.03
N ALA A 617 -13.80 -18.36 -0.35
CA ALA A 617 -13.25 -19.70 -0.48
C ALA A 617 -12.16 -19.82 -1.56
N PRO A 618 -12.31 -19.26 -2.78
CA PRO A 618 -11.23 -19.27 -3.77
C PRO A 618 -9.96 -18.58 -3.27
N TYR A 619 -10.10 -17.49 -2.49
CA TYR A 619 -8.93 -16.79 -1.96
C TYR A 619 -8.22 -17.58 -0.87
N GLU A 620 -8.94 -18.16 0.09
CA GLU A 620 -8.34 -19.02 1.12
C GLU A 620 -7.65 -20.26 0.53
N HIS A 621 -8.18 -20.81 -0.58
CA HIS A 621 -7.56 -21.94 -1.29
C HIS A 621 -6.24 -21.55 -1.97
N LEU A 622 -6.18 -20.40 -2.63
CA LEU A 622 -5.05 -20.01 -3.50
C LEU A 622 -4.01 -19.10 -2.83
N TYR A 623 -4.37 -18.39 -1.74
CA TYR A 623 -3.56 -17.35 -1.10
C TYR A 623 -3.48 -17.57 0.43
N SER A 624 -2.57 -18.44 0.85
CA SER A 624 -2.36 -18.79 2.28
C SER A 624 -2.04 -17.61 3.20
N PHE A 625 -1.49 -16.50 2.66
CA PHE A 625 -1.07 -15.34 3.46
C PHE A 625 -2.19 -14.72 4.29
N MET A 626 -3.47 -14.84 3.89
CA MET A 626 -4.60 -14.33 4.70
C MET A 626 -4.63 -14.99 6.07
N LYS A 627 -4.48 -16.31 6.11
CA LYS A 627 -4.45 -17.10 7.35
C LYS A 627 -3.15 -16.90 8.15
N GLU A 628 -2.03 -16.61 7.49
CA GLU A 628 -0.70 -16.60 8.09
C GLU A 628 -0.19 -15.22 8.54
N GLU A 629 -0.57 -14.14 7.85
CA GLU A 629 -0.10 -12.76 8.13
C GLU A 629 -1.23 -11.76 8.47
N VAL A 630 -2.52 -12.13 8.33
CA VAL A 630 -3.67 -11.22 8.53
C VAL A 630 -4.71 -11.86 9.47
N PHE A 631 -5.77 -12.44 8.92
CA PHE A 631 -6.69 -13.38 9.56
C PHE A 631 -7.45 -14.16 8.46
N SER A 632 -7.86 -15.40 8.74
CA SER A 632 -8.63 -16.19 7.76
C SER A 632 -10.02 -15.60 7.56
N LEU A 633 -10.44 -15.50 6.30
CA LEU A 633 -11.78 -15.06 5.92
C LEU A 633 -12.85 -16.15 6.13
N ALA A 634 -12.44 -17.35 6.57
CA ALA A 634 -13.34 -18.37 7.12
C ALA A 634 -13.81 -18.01 8.56
N ASP A 635 -13.06 -17.18 9.29
CA ASP A 635 -13.39 -16.81 10.67
C ASP A 635 -14.51 -15.75 10.71
N ARG A 636 -15.78 -16.21 10.61
CA ARG A 636 -16.97 -15.34 10.56
C ARG A 636 -16.97 -14.22 11.61
N CYS A 637 -16.57 -14.50 12.85
CA CYS A 637 -16.52 -13.51 13.92
C CYS A 637 -15.55 -12.35 13.63
N LYS A 638 -14.43 -12.60 12.95
CA LYS A 638 -13.46 -11.57 12.53
C LYS A 638 -14.00 -10.78 11.34
N VAL A 639 -14.67 -11.44 10.39
CA VAL A 639 -15.33 -10.79 9.26
C VAL A 639 -16.43 -9.83 9.72
N GLU A 640 -17.27 -10.23 10.68
CA GLU A 640 -18.29 -9.34 11.26
C GLU A 640 -17.70 -8.21 12.12
N THR A 641 -16.56 -8.45 12.79
CA THR A 641 -15.88 -7.45 13.63
C THR A 641 -15.17 -6.36 12.81
N TYR A 642 -14.37 -6.74 11.80
CA TYR A 642 -13.59 -5.81 10.98
C TYR A 642 -14.31 -5.39 9.68
N ALA A 643 -15.64 -5.56 9.63
CA ALA A 643 -16.48 -5.32 8.44
C ALA A 643 -16.20 -3.99 7.70
N LYS A 644 -15.96 -2.90 8.43
CA LYS A 644 -15.65 -1.58 7.84
C LYS A 644 -14.33 -1.59 7.06
N LEU A 645 -13.27 -2.12 7.66
CA LEU A 645 -11.95 -2.28 7.03
C LEU A 645 -12.03 -3.21 5.79
N ILE A 646 -12.73 -4.34 5.93
CA ILE A 646 -12.92 -5.30 4.83
C ILE A 646 -13.63 -4.64 3.65
N TRP A 647 -14.69 -3.87 3.88
CA TRP A 647 -15.34 -3.14 2.78
C TRP A 647 -14.39 -2.10 2.15
N GLN A 648 -13.71 -1.28 2.94
CA GLN A 648 -12.83 -0.23 2.40
C GLN A 648 -11.66 -0.79 1.56
N MET A 649 -11.18 -1.98 1.88
CA MET A 649 -10.18 -2.68 1.06
C MET A 649 -10.78 -3.32 -0.20
N CYS A 650 -12.03 -3.79 -0.16
CA CYS A 650 -12.70 -4.47 -1.29
C CYS A 650 -13.54 -3.56 -2.22
N ASP A 651 -13.80 -2.30 -1.82
CA ASP A 651 -14.60 -1.32 -2.58
C ASP A 651 -14.05 -1.12 -4.01
N PRO A 652 -14.81 -1.39 -5.09
CA PRO A 652 -14.32 -1.31 -6.46
C PRO A 652 -13.67 0.03 -6.84
N ARG A 653 -14.06 1.13 -6.19
CA ARG A 653 -13.45 2.47 -6.37
C ARG A 653 -11.96 2.48 -6.02
N ASN A 654 -11.51 1.57 -5.15
CA ASN A 654 -10.14 1.44 -4.69
C ASN A 654 -9.29 0.45 -5.53
N LYS A 655 -9.80 -0.16 -6.62
CA LYS A 655 -9.03 -1.09 -7.48
C LYS A 655 -7.69 -0.49 -7.97
N ALA A 656 -7.66 0.83 -8.19
CA ALA A 656 -6.47 1.60 -8.56
C ALA A 656 -5.60 2.05 -7.35
N LYS A 657 -5.67 1.38 -6.20
CA LYS A 657 -4.83 1.62 -5.01
C LYS A 657 -4.04 0.37 -4.59
N THR A 658 -2.91 0.53 -3.88
CA THR A 658 -2.08 -0.60 -3.42
C THR A 658 -2.63 -1.35 -2.21
N TYR A 659 -3.67 -0.84 -1.55
CA TYR A 659 -4.36 -1.49 -0.43
C TYR A 659 -5.62 -2.28 -0.84
N TYR A 660 -5.91 -2.39 -2.14
CA TYR A 660 -7.07 -3.13 -2.63
C TYR A 660 -6.98 -4.64 -2.33
N MET A 661 -8.10 -5.23 -1.94
CA MET A 661 -8.26 -6.66 -1.70
C MET A 661 -9.28 -7.26 -2.68
N PRO A 662 -8.96 -8.41 -3.32
CA PRO A 662 -7.71 -9.14 -3.25
C PRO A 662 -6.54 -8.38 -3.93
N PRO A 663 -5.27 -8.64 -3.55
CA PRO A 663 -4.13 -7.95 -4.15
C PRO A 663 -3.96 -8.18 -5.66
N THR A 664 -4.61 -9.21 -6.21
CA THR A 664 -4.65 -9.57 -7.64
C THR A 664 -5.80 -8.93 -8.43
N ARG A 665 -6.74 -8.25 -7.75
CA ARG A 665 -7.90 -7.53 -8.32
C ARG A 665 -8.98 -8.40 -9.00
N ASP A 666 -8.99 -9.72 -8.75
CA ASP A 666 -9.99 -10.67 -9.28
C ASP A 666 -11.42 -10.54 -8.71
N LEU A 667 -11.68 -9.62 -7.77
CA LEU A 667 -13.01 -9.40 -7.21
C LEU A 667 -13.87 -8.59 -8.20
N SER A 668 -14.82 -9.26 -8.85
CA SER A 668 -15.83 -8.63 -9.72
C SER A 668 -16.77 -7.72 -8.93
N GLU A 669 -17.36 -6.72 -9.60
CA GLU A 669 -18.27 -5.80 -8.94
C GLU A 669 -19.50 -6.49 -8.29
N PRO A 670 -20.18 -7.48 -8.91
CA PRO A 670 -21.30 -8.17 -8.27
C PRO A 670 -20.93 -8.84 -6.95
N LYS A 671 -19.74 -9.46 -6.87
CA LYS A 671 -19.22 -10.07 -5.63
C LYS A 671 -18.87 -9.02 -4.58
N ALA A 672 -18.34 -7.86 -4.98
CA ALA A 672 -18.14 -6.74 -4.07
C ALA A 672 -19.49 -6.18 -3.54
N ARG A 673 -20.51 -6.05 -4.40
CA ARG A 673 -21.86 -5.61 -3.99
C ARG A 673 -22.56 -6.63 -3.06
N LEU A 674 -22.40 -7.93 -3.30
CA LEU A 674 -22.86 -9.00 -2.40
C LEU A 674 -22.20 -8.91 -1.01
N LEU A 675 -20.88 -8.74 -0.97
CA LEU A 675 -20.13 -8.53 0.26
C LEU A 675 -20.63 -7.27 1.01
N LEU A 676 -20.82 -6.16 0.30
CA LEU A 676 -21.37 -4.92 0.86
C LEU A 676 -22.75 -5.13 1.50
N SER A 677 -23.65 -5.86 0.83
CA SER A 677 -24.99 -6.18 1.37
C SER A 677 -24.91 -6.95 2.68
N TYR A 678 -24.06 -7.99 2.76
CA TYR A 678 -23.87 -8.77 4.00
C TYR A 678 -23.30 -7.91 5.13
N LEU A 679 -22.24 -7.13 4.87
CA LEU A 679 -21.59 -6.31 5.89
C LEU A 679 -22.51 -5.19 6.40
N ARG A 680 -23.29 -4.54 5.51
CA ARG A 680 -24.32 -3.55 5.88
C ARG A 680 -25.45 -4.16 6.69
N ALA A 681 -25.85 -5.39 6.40
CA ALA A 681 -26.94 -6.08 7.12
C ALA A 681 -26.63 -6.36 8.61
N ARG A 682 -25.45 -5.99 9.14
CA ARG A 682 -25.01 -6.21 10.53
C ARG A 682 -24.89 -4.95 11.42
N GLN A 683 -25.20 -3.72 10.97
CA GLN A 683 -24.80 -2.48 11.70
C GLN A 683 -25.91 -1.37 11.82
N ALA A 684 -26.55 -1.16 13.01
CA ALA A 684 -27.49 -0.02 13.31
C ALA A 684 -28.05 0.20 14.79
N PRO A 685 -27.72 1.30 15.55
CA PRO A 685 -28.53 1.98 16.70
C PRO A 685 -28.97 3.64 16.75
N GLU A 686 -30.27 4.40 16.46
CA GLU A 686 -31.37 5.68 16.77
C GLU A 686 -31.23 7.35 17.18
N ALA A 687 -31.20 8.45 16.35
CA ALA A 687 -30.42 9.82 16.38
C ALA A 687 -30.89 11.30 17.14
N VAL A 688 -29.87 13.37 17.78
CA VAL A 688 -28.63 14.27 18.27
C VAL A 688 -29.12 15.78 18.77
N LEU A 689 -28.69 17.13 18.91
CA LEU A 689 -27.57 18.26 18.97
C LEU A 689 -28.01 19.78 19.47
N LEU A 690 -27.30 20.76 20.21
CA LEU A 690 -27.39 22.34 20.22
C LEU A 690 -26.88 23.37 21.40
N PRO A 691 -26.21 24.60 21.17
CA PRO A 691 -25.98 25.84 22.08
C PRO A 691 -25.20 27.18 21.61
N GLY A 692 -24.30 27.83 22.44
CA GLY A 692 -23.15 28.79 22.15
C GLY A 692 -22.21 29.28 23.36
N PRO A 693 -20.95 29.86 23.18
CA PRO A 693 -19.75 29.80 24.11
C PRO A 693 -18.94 31.11 24.55
N ALA A 694 -17.76 31.03 25.27
CA ALA A 694 -16.83 32.15 25.72
C ALA A 694 -15.26 31.85 25.94
N ALA A 695 -14.40 32.75 26.54
CA ALA A 695 -12.87 32.73 26.49
C ALA A 695 -11.97 33.37 27.69
N PRO A 696 -10.60 33.21 27.77
CA PRO A 696 -9.67 33.38 28.97
C PRO A 696 -8.16 33.92 28.79
N ARG A 697 -7.13 33.56 29.65
CA ARG A 697 -5.64 33.97 29.70
C ARG A 697 -4.59 32.92 30.31
N THR A 698 -3.25 33.21 30.45
CA THR A 698 -2.00 32.32 30.35
C THR A 698 -0.94 32.10 31.56
N GLY A 699 0.16 31.27 31.42
CA GLY A 699 1.10 30.63 32.45
C GLY A 699 2.70 30.55 32.32
N GLY A 700 3.43 29.39 32.58
CA GLY A 700 4.89 29.28 33.07
C GLY A 700 5.97 28.21 32.55
N ARG A 701 7.15 27.94 33.25
CA ARG A 701 8.43 27.21 32.78
C ARG A 701 9.27 26.26 33.76
N VAL A 702 10.32 25.49 33.30
CA VAL A 702 11.02 24.28 33.94
C VAL A 702 12.58 24.10 33.71
N SER A 703 13.30 23.17 34.42
CA SER A 703 14.77 22.93 34.30
C SER A 703 15.46 21.53 34.43
N THR A 704 14.96 20.44 35.07
CA THR A 704 15.78 19.20 35.36
C THR A 704 15.21 17.84 34.86
N ARG A 705 16.00 16.74 34.83
CA ARG A 705 15.49 15.36 34.50
C ARG A 705 14.34 14.96 35.44
N GLY A 706 14.45 15.26 36.73
CA GLY A 706 13.42 14.91 37.71
C GLY A 706 12.11 15.66 37.45
N GLU A 707 12.20 16.95 37.09
CA GLU A 707 11.05 17.73 36.62
C GLU A 707 10.51 17.20 35.30
N LEU A 708 11.37 16.90 34.32
CA LEU A 708 10.96 16.43 32.99
C LEU A 708 10.26 15.07 33.03
N VAL A 709 10.77 14.10 33.80
CA VAL A 709 10.09 12.81 34.00
C VAL A 709 8.76 12.98 34.74
N ARG A 710 8.68 13.91 35.70
CA ARG A 710 7.40 14.25 36.36
C ARG A 710 6.41 14.82 35.33
N LEU A 711 6.84 15.74 34.48
CA LEU A 711 5.99 16.38 33.47
C LEU A 711 5.57 15.43 32.34
N LEU A 712 6.44 14.51 31.91
CA LEU A 712 6.06 13.45 30.97
C LEU A 712 5.03 12.50 31.58
N ARG A 713 5.13 12.20 32.88
CA ARG A 713 4.09 11.42 33.59
C ARG A 713 2.78 12.21 33.71
N GLU A 714 2.83 13.50 34.03
CA GLU A 714 1.66 14.40 34.07
C GLU A 714 1.01 14.54 32.68
N ALA A 715 1.79 14.71 31.61
CA ALA A 715 1.31 14.70 30.23
C ALA A 715 0.64 13.36 29.89
N SER A 716 1.26 12.21 30.20
CA SER A 716 0.64 10.90 29.97
C SER A 716 -0.67 10.69 30.76
N ALA A 717 -0.86 11.39 31.88
CA ALA A 717 -2.11 11.40 32.63
C ALA A 717 -3.15 12.34 32.01
N ILE A 718 -2.73 13.45 31.40
CA ILE A 718 -3.57 14.33 30.60
C ILE A 718 -4.06 13.57 29.35
N GLU A 719 -3.17 13.04 28.50
CA GLU A 719 -3.61 12.39 27.24
C GLU A 719 -4.54 11.22 27.53
N LEU A 720 -4.27 10.41 28.56
CA LEU A 720 -5.16 9.32 28.96
C LEU A 720 -6.53 9.84 29.46
N ALA A 721 -6.56 10.93 30.21
CA ALA A 721 -7.80 11.57 30.68
C ALA A 721 -8.58 12.28 29.56
N VAL A 722 -7.89 12.86 28.59
CA VAL A 722 -8.44 13.53 27.39
C VAL A 722 -9.04 12.46 26.46
N MET A 723 -8.26 11.42 26.13
CA MET A 723 -8.71 10.23 25.39
C MET A 723 -10.00 9.64 25.95
N VAL A 724 -10.07 9.32 27.26
CA VAL A 724 -11.28 8.71 27.83
C VAL A 724 -12.46 9.68 27.90
N GLN A 725 -12.24 10.98 28.03
CA GLN A 725 -13.33 11.97 27.93
C GLN A 725 -13.90 12.05 26.52
N TYR A 726 -13.05 12.07 25.49
CA TYR A 726 -13.49 12.11 24.09
C TYR A 726 -14.19 10.80 23.69
N LEU A 727 -13.69 9.65 24.15
CA LEU A 727 -14.40 8.37 24.06
C LEU A 727 -15.74 8.41 24.80
N TYR A 728 -15.81 8.92 26.03
CA TYR A 728 -17.04 8.98 26.82
C TYR A 728 -18.10 9.86 26.17
N ALA A 729 -17.72 11.05 25.71
CA ALA A 729 -18.57 11.93 24.94
C ALA A 729 -19.04 11.23 23.65
N ALA A 730 -18.15 10.59 22.89
CA ALA A 730 -18.50 9.87 21.67
C ALA A 730 -19.38 8.63 21.90
N TYR A 731 -19.19 7.90 23.01
CA TYR A 731 -20.07 6.79 23.42
C TYR A 731 -21.45 7.29 23.83
N SER A 732 -21.53 8.46 24.48
CA SER A 732 -22.80 9.10 24.79
C SER A 732 -23.55 9.58 23.55
N VAL A 733 -22.84 9.88 22.44
CA VAL A 733 -23.46 10.07 21.13
C VAL A 733 -23.90 8.71 20.57
N PRO A 734 -25.16 8.55 20.14
CA PRO A 734 -25.66 7.30 19.58
C PRO A 734 -25.15 6.92 18.16
N THR A 735 -25.63 5.81 17.54
CA THR A 735 -25.17 5.18 16.25
C THR A 735 -26.17 5.05 14.99
N HIS A 736 -26.92 3.96 14.63
CA HIS A 736 -27.84 3.84 13.41
C HIS A 736 -29.28 3.08 13.36
N GLY A 737 -29.89 2.67 14.50
CA GLY A 737 -31.17 2.10 15.11
C GLY A 737 -31.57 1.94 16.73
N ALA A 738 -31.30 2.54 17.99
CA ALA A 738 -30.48 3.50 18.97
C ALA A 738 -29.82 5.08 19.02
N GLY A 739 -29.17 6.07 18.20
CA GLY A 739 -28.62 6.64 16.78
C GLY A 739 -29.11 6.86 15.22
N LEU A 740 -30.04 6.17 14.47
CA LEU A 740 -30.93 6.56 13.31
C LEU A 740 -32.48 6.66 13.60
N GLU A 741 -33.23 5.55 13.88
CA GLU A 741 -34.74 5.48 13.95
C GLU A 741 -35.49 6.54 14.80
N TYR A 742 -34.89 7.35 15.68
CA TYR A 742 -35.57 8.52 16.23
C TYR A 742 -36.14 9.44 15.11
N VAL A 743 -35.61 9.36 13.89
CA VAL A 743 -36.25 9.89 12.67
C VAL A 743 -37.59 9.19 12.33
N ARG A 744 -37.62 7.84 12.28
CA ARG A 744 -38.84 7.02 12.08
C ARG A 744 -39.89 7.23 13.19
N ARG A 745 -39.48 7.59 14.40
CA ARG A 745 -40.37 7.97 15.53
C ARG A 745 -40.73 9.46 15.58
N GLY A 746 -40.30 10.28 14.61
CA GLY A 746 -40.60 11.71 14.57
C GLY A 746 -40.05 12.50 15.77
N LEU A 747 -38.86 12.13 16.22
CA LEU A 747 -38.10 12.82 17.28
C LEU A 747 -37.04 13.77 16.69
N TRP A 748 -36.30 13.35 15.66
CA TRP A 748 -35.34 14.18 14.90
C TRP A 748 -35.62 14.09 13.37
N THR A 749 -34.85 14.82 12.56
CA THR A 749 -34.92 14.84 11.08
C THR A 749 -33.76 14.08 10.38
N PRO A 750 -33.83 13.82 9.05
CA PRO A 750 -32.71 13.21 8.31
C PRO A 750 -31.44 14.07 8.23
N GLY A 751 -31.55 15.41 8.22
CA GLY A 751 -30.38 16.30 8.26
C GLY A 751 -29.73 16.30 9.66
N GLN A 752 -30.56 16.26 10.68
CA GLN A 752 -30.17 16.10 12.08
C GLN A 752 -29.42 14.78 12.34
N LEU A 753 -29.82 13.69 11.68
CA LEU A 753 -29.08 12.42 11.61
C LEU A 753 -27.72 12.57 10.92
N ARG A 754 -27.68 13.12 9.70
CA ARG A 754 -26.44 13.22 8.91
C ARG A 754 -25.35 13.95 9.69
N LEU A 755 -25.72 15.04 10.35
CA LEU A 755 -24.80 15.86 11.14
C LEU A 755 -24.18 15.12 12.35
N ALA A 756 -24.88 14.10 12.84
CA ALA A 756 -24.57 13.36 14.06
C ALA A 756 -23.64 12.17 13.83
N CYS A 757 -24.05 11.32 12.90
CA CYS A 757 -23.55 9.97 12.68
C CYS A 757 -23.09 9.77 11.23
N GLY A 758 -23.14 10.81 10.40
CA GLY A 758 -22.81 10.76 9.00
C GLY A 758 -23.91 10.20 8.11
N ASP A 759 -23.53 9.76 6.91
CA ASP A 759 -24.44 9.04 6.00
C ASP A 759 -24.54 7.53 6.25
N GLY A 760 -23.90 7.04 7.31
CA GLY A 760 -23.83 5.61 7.61
C GLY A 760 -22.76 4.85 6.84
N GLY A 761 -21.80 5.53 6.21
CA GLY A 761 -20.69 4.91 5.48
C GLY A 761 -20.94 4.73 3.99
N GLU A 762 -21.70 5.65 3.38
CA GLU A 762 -21.71 5.85 1.93
C GLU A 762 -20.50 6.71 1.49
N THR A 763 -20.07 7.64 2.35
CA THR A 763 -18.84 8.44 2.22
C THR A 763 -17.95 8.33 3.48
N ARG A 764 -17.08 9.32 3.72
CA ARG A 764 -16.28 9.48 4.96
C ARG A 764 -16.93 10.43 5.98
N ASP A 765 -18.06 11.04 5.64
CA ASP A 765 -18.83 11.81 6.61
C ASP A 765 -19.44 10.81 7.62
N GLU A 766 -18.83 10.74 8.79
CA GLU A 766 -19.26 9.98 9.97
C GLU A 766 -19.87 10.91 11.04
N GLY A 767 -20.14 12.17 10.69
CA GLY A 767 -20.70 13.18 11.58
C GLY A 767 -19.84 13.47 12.82
N ILE A 768 -20.45 14.13 13.81
CA ILE A 768 -19.80 14.51 15.06
C ILE A 768 -19.29 13.30 15.86
N ARG A 769 -20.01 12.16 15.87
CA ARG A 769 -19.51 10.94 16.52
C ARG A 769 -18.25 10.41 15.84
N GLY A 770 -18.18 10.48 14.51
CA GLY A 770 -17.00 10.14 13.73
C GLY A 770 -15.79 11.02 14.08
N MET A 771 -15.99 12.34 14.11
CA MET A 771 -14.93 13.30 14.45
C MET A 771 -14.38 13.06 15.86
N LEU A 772 -15.24 12.93 16.88
CA LEU A 772 -14.80 12.62 18.25
C LEU A 772 -14.06 11.29 18.37
N MET A 773 -14.54 10.25 17.67
CA MET A 773 -13.85 8.96 17.61
C MET A 773 -12.55 9.01 16.80
N GLY A 774 -12.37 10.01 15.93
CA GLY A 774 -11.14 10.31 15.20
C GLY A 774 -10.09 10.92 16.12
N ILE A 775 -10.43 12.04 16.75
CA ILE A 775 -9.59 12.74 17.75
C ILE A 775 -9.14 11.74 18.83
N ALA A 776 -10.06 10.98 19.43
CA ALA A 776 -9.76 9.97 20.46
C ALA A 776 -8.86 8.79 20.00
N ARG A 777 -8.51 8.67 18.71
CA ARG A 777 -7.47 7.75 18.21
C ARG A 777 -6.12 8.45 18.02
N GLU A 778 -6.09 9.74 17.74
CA GLU A 778 -4.85 10.53 17.75
C GLU A 778 -4.35 10.66 19.20
N GLU A 779 -5.25 10.87 20.19
CA GLU A 779 -4.92 10.81 21.63
C GLU A 779 -4.23 9.50 22.06
N MET A 780 -4.64 8.36 21.48
CA MET A 780 -4.02 7.06 21.75
C MET A 780 -2.56 7.00 21.28
N ILE A 781 -2.22 7.74 20.22
CA ILE A 781 -0.87 7.90 19.72
C ILE A 781 -0.08 8.90 20.57
N HIS A 782 -0.71 9.96 21.08
CA HIS A 782 -0.05 10.91 21.99
C HIS A 782 0.36 10.22 23.30
N PHE A 783 -0.57 9.48 23.92
CA PHE A 783 -0.28 8.64 25.09
C PHE A 783 0.83 7.61 24.82
N LEU A 784 0.90 7.03 23.62
CA LEU A 784 1.98 6.13 23.21
C LEU A 784 3.31 6.88 23.05
N LEU A 785 3.33 8.03 22.37
CA LEU A 785 4.54 8.81 22.11
C LEU A 785 5.18 9.34 23.40
N VAL A 786 4.38 9.88 24.34
CA VAL A 786 4.87 10.30 25.66
C VAL A 786 5.47 9.11 26.42
N ASN A 787 4.89 7.92 26.27
CA ASN A 787 5.44 6.69 26.84
C ASN A 787 6.72 6.20 26.13
N ASN A 788 6.83 6.34 24.80
CA ASN A 788 8.07 6.03 24.07
C ASN A 788 9.21 6.96 24.53
N ILE A 789 8.94 8.26 24.77
CA ILE A 789 9.90 9.18 25.39
C ILE A 789 10.28 8.70 26.80
N LEU A 790 9.30 8.36 27.66
CA LEU A 790 9.58 7.83 29.02
C LEU A 790 10.48 6.58 28.99
N VAL A 791 10.23 5.64 28.07
CA VAL A 791 11.03 4.42 27.90
C VAL A 791 12.44 4.74 27.39
N ALA A 792 12.59 5.67 26.43
CA ALA A 792 13.90 6.07 25.89
C ALA A 792 14.79 6.77 26.94
N VAL A 793 14.19 7.49 27.91
CA VAL A 793 14.91 8.06 29.05
C VAL A 793 15.09 7.09 30.23
N GLY A 794 14.68 5.83 30.08
CA GLY A 794 14.89 4.73 31.01
C GLY A 794 13.86 4.56 32.13
N GLU A 795 12.68 5.17 32.01
CA GLU A 795 11.52 4.93 32.89
C GLU A 795 10.66 3.78 32.32
N PRO A 796 9.92 3.00 33.13
CA PRO A 796 8.99 2.00 32.61
C PRO A 796 7.76 2.65 31.95
N PHE A 797 7.14 1.96 30.99
CA PHE A 797 5.85 2.36 30.40
C PHE A 797 4.84 2.66 31.52
N HIS A 798 4.30 3.87 31.53
CA HIS A 798 3.49 4.42 32.60
C HIS A 798 2.00 4.46 32.23
N VAL A 799 1.21 3.70 33.00
CA VAL A 799 -0.25 3.81 33.03
C VAL A 799 -0.66 4.51 34.33
N PRO A 800 -1.07 5.79 34.29
CA PRO A 800 -1.58 6.49 35.46
C PRO A 800 -2.98 5.98 35.87
N ARG A 801 -3.30 6.07 37.17
CA ARG A 801 -4.63 5.73 37.70
C ARG A 801 -5.50 6.98 37.73
N ILE A 802 -6.29 7.19 36.68
CA ILE A 802 -7.22 8.33 36.56
C ILE A 802 -8.38 8.16 37.56
N ASP A 803 -8.62 9.19 38.39
CA ASP A 803 -9.71 9.27 39.36
C ASP A 803 -10.38 10.64 39.19
N PHE A 804 -11.52 10.70 38.49
CA PHE A 804 -12.23 11.97 38.22
C PHE A 804 -12.83 12.62 39.48
N GLY A 805 -12.70 11.99 40.66
CA GLY A 805 -12.96 12.62 41.95
C GLY A 805 -11.82 13.48 42.49
N THR A 806 -10.58 13.28 42.04
CA THR A 806 -9.38 14.00 42.54
C THR A 806 -8.52 14.64 41.45
N LEU A 807 -8.59 14.16 40.20
CA LEU A 807 -7.75 14.55 39.06
C LEU A 807 -7.57 16.07 38.89
N ASN A 808 -8.65 16.85 38.99
CA ASN A 808 -8.63 18.32 38.85
C ASN A 808 -7.84 19.05 39.96
N HIS A 809 -7.47 18.37 41.04
CA HIS A 809 -6.58 18.86 42.10
C HIS A 809 -5.15 18.31 42.01
N GLU A 810 -4.93 17.29 41.18
CA GLU A 810 -3.63 16.62 41.00
C GLU A 810 -2.87 17.12 39.77
N LEU A 811 -3.58 17.60 38.72
CA LEU A 811 -2.97 18.00 37.45
C LEU A 811 -2.43 19.46 37.42
N PRO A 812 -1.38 19.73 36.63
CA PRO A 812 -0.68 21.03 36.61
C PRO A 812 -1.35 22.12 35.75
N VAL A 813 -2.62 21.93 35.34
CA VAL A 813 -3.38 22.81 34.43
C VAL A 813 -4.80 23.09 34.96
N PRO A 814 -5.34 24.33 34.85
CA PRO A 814 -6.63 24.76 35.42
C PRO A 814 -7.82 24.38 34.52
N LEU A 815 -7.90 23.11 34.12
CA LEU A 815 -8.91 22.58 33.20
C LEU A 815 -9.86 21.63 33.95
N ASP A 816 -11.16 21.65 33.63
CA ASP A 816 -12.15 20.74 34.23
C ASP A 816 -12.20 19.42 33.45
N PHE A 817 -11.39 18.45 33.86
CA PHE A 817 -11.44 17.08 33.35
C PHE A 817 -12.61 16.34 34.00
N CYS A 818 -13.61 15.94 33.21
CA CYS A 818 -14.71 15.12 33.68
C CYS A 818 -15.37 14.31 32.55
N LEU A 819 -15.72 13.07 32.87
CA LEU A 819 -16.54 12.21 32.02
C LEU A 819 -17.95 12.80 31.95
N GLU A 820 -18.28 13.41 30.82
CA GLU A 820 -19.57 14.06 30.58
C GLU A 820 -20.06 13.73 29.17
N ARG A 821 -21.38 13.63 29.02
CA ARG A 821 -22.02 13.44 27.72
C ARG A 821 -21.68 14.56 26.74
N LEU A 822 -21.77 14.29 25.45
CA LEU A 822 -21.58 15.33 24.44
C LEU A 822 -22.67 16.40 24.57
N GLY A 823 -22.24 17.65 24.60
CA GLY A 823 -23.09 18.80 24.73
C GLY A 823 -22.29 20.10 24.71
N PRO A 824 -22.94 21.21 25.08
CA PRO A 824 -22.36 22.55 24.96
C PRO A 824 -21.13 22.73 25.83
N GLY A 825 -21.29 22.52 27.14
CA GLY A 825 -20.23 22.69 28.13
C GLY A 825 -19.08 21.70 27.93
N SER A 826 -19.34 20.46 27.51
CA SER A 826 -18.28 19.51 27.20
C SER A 826 -17.49 19.93 25.96
N VAL A 827 -18.12 20.36 24.86
CA VAL A 827 -17.38 20.87 23.69
C VAL A 827 -16.66 22.18 23.97
N GLU A 828 -17.20 23.05 24.82
CA GLU A 828 -16.51 24.26 25.28
C GLU A 828 -15.28 23.95 26.14
N ARG A 829 -15.35 22.93 27.00
CA ARG A 829 -14.18 22.39 27.73
C ARG A 829 -13.16 21.78 26.78
N PHE A 830 -13.59 20.97 25.80
CA PHE A 830 -12.69 20.37 24.80
C PHE A 830 -11.99 21.45 23.95
N THR A 831 -12.74 22.48 23.50
CA THR A 831 -12.19 23.68 22.82
C THR A 831 -11.26 24.52 23.71
N ALA A 832 -11.31 24.35 25.03
CA ALA A 832 -10.40 25.02 25.98
C ALA A 832 -9.16 24.16 26.32
N ILE A 833 -9.26 22.83 26.27
CA ILE A 833 -8.14 21.89 26.37
C ILE A 833 -7.22 22.08 25.15
N GLU A 834 -7.78 21.95 23.94
CA GLU A 834 -7.02 21.98 22.69
C GLU A 834 -6.56 23.38 22.22
N ARG A 835 -6.76 24.45 23.01
CA ARG A 835 -6.58 25.81 22.47
C ARG A 835 -5.11 26.11 22.15
N PRO A 836 -4.77 26.51 20.91
CA PRO A 836 -3.42 26.91 20.54
C PRO A 836 -2.85 28.04 21.39
N GLY A 837 -1.55 27.92 21.72
CA GLY A 837 -0.85 28.82 22.65
C GLY A 837 -0.46 30.20 22.09
N GLU A 838 -1.40 31.02 21.62
CA GLU A 838 -1.07 32.41 21.22
C GLU A 838 -0.95 33.39 22.41
N PRO A 839 0.14 34.18 22.50
CA PRO A 839 0.39 35.08 23.62
C PRO A 839 -0.35 36.43 23.49
N THR A 840 -1.33 36.66 24.37
CA THR A 840 -1.96 37.99 24.55
C THR A 840 -1.49 38.68 25.83
N GLY A 841 -1.50 40.02 25.86
CA GLY A 841 -0.95 40.84 26.96
C GLY A 841 -1.83 40.97 28.21
N GLU A 842 -1.21 41.32 29.34
CA GLU A 842 -1.87 41.50 30.65
C GLU A 842 -2.83 42.70 30.67
N VAL A 843 -3.88 42.61 31.51
CA VAL A 843 -4.83 43.69 31.78
C VAL A 843 -4.72 44.11 33.25
N PHE A 844 -4.23 45.32 33.49
CA PHE A 844 -4.23 45.96 34.80
C PHE A 844 -5.47 46.85 34.97
N LEU A 845 -6.04 46.90 36.17
CA LEU A 845 -6.99 47.95 36.55
C LEU A 845 -6.21 49.24 36.85
N GLU A 846 -6.51 50.29 36.10
CA GLU A 846 -5.90 51.61 36.28
C GLU A 846 -6.21 52.16 37.69
N GLY A 847 -5.18 52.46 38.47
CA GLY A 847 -5.28 52.90 39.86
C GLY A 847 -5.06 51.83 40.94
N GLY A 848 -4.90 50.55 40.58
CA GLY A 848 -4.51 49.49 41.54
C GLY A 848 -3.08 49.70 42.07
N THR A 849 -2.91 49.86 43.38
CA THR A 849 -1.58 50.04 43.98
C THR A 849 -0.75 48.75 43.93
N ALA A 850 0.38 48.79 43.23
CA ALA A 850 1.25 47.64 42.95
C ALA A 850 2.08 47.15 44.16
N GLY A 851 1.46 46.98 45.34
CA GLY A 851 2.18 46.87 46.61
C GLY A 851 1.51 46.08 47.73
N ALA A 852 0.57 45.16 47.46
CA ALA A 852 -0.07 44.37 48.53
C ALA A 852 -0.64 42.98 48.11
N LEU A 853 0.07 42.17 47.32
CA LEU A 853 -0.30 40.74 47.14
C LEU A 853 0.85 39.74 46.91
N ARG A 854 2.13 40.15 46.92
CA ARG A 854 3.28 39.22 46.96
C ARG A 854 3.57 38.71 48.38
N ALA A 855 2.59 38.09 49.02
CA ALA A 855 2.73 37.50 50.37
C ALA A 855 1.73 36.37 50.69
N SER A 856 1.25 35.61 49.70
CA SER A 856 0.46 34.39 49.93
C SER A 856 0.88 33.31 48.93
N GLY A 857 1.74 32.39 49.36
CA GLY A 857 2.00 31.16 48.62
C GLY A 857 0.81 30.21 48.81
N GLY A 858 0.09 29.93 47.73
CA GLY A 858 -1.07 29.04 47.75
C GLY A 858 -1.53 28.70 46.34
N GLU A 859 -1.47 27.40 46.02
CA GLU A 859 -2.42 26.67 45.16
C GLU A 859 -2.88 27.39 43.87
N GLY A 860 -1.93 27.57 42.94
CA GLY A 860 -2.21 27.89 41.55
C GLY A 860 -1.55 26.88 40.61
N HIS A 861 -2.26 26.46 39.56
CA HIS A 861 -1.73 25.56 38.54
C HIS A 861 -0.59 26.26 37.74
N PRO A 862 0.56 25.61 37.49
CA PRO A 862 1.74 26.26 36.88
C PRO A 862 1.63 26.57 35.39
N TYR A 863 0.75 25.89 34.64
CA TYR A 863 0.47 26.14 33.22
C TYR A 863 -0.99 26.49 33.03
N ALA A 864 -1.33 27.26 32.00
CA ALA A 864 -2.70 27.69 31.73
C ALA A 864 -3.37 26.99 30.53
N SER A 865 -2.59 26.34 29.65
CA SER A 865 -3.08 25.45 28.59
C SER A 865 -2.17 24.23 28.43
N LEU A 866 -2.61 23.24 27.64
CA LEU A 866 -1.80 22.08 27.28
C LEU A 866 -0.57 22.48 26.43
N SER A 867 -0.70 23.52 25.60
CA SER A 867 0.38 24.11 24.79
C SER A 867 1.58 24.55 25.63
N GLU A 868 1.34 25.21 26.75
CA GLU A 868 2.40 25.71 27.64
C GLU A 868 3.17 24.54 28.29
N LEU A 869 2.46 23.46 28.64
CA LEU A 869 3.08 22.24 29.14
C LEU A 869 3.96 21.58 28.08
N TYR A 870 3.47 21.42 26.83
CA TYR A 870 4.24 20.78 25.77
C TYR A 870 5.41 21.62 25.24
N ALA A 871 5.24 22.94 25.13
CA ALA A 871 6.34 23.84 24.83
C ALA A 871 7.46 23.71 25.87
N GLU A 872 7.11 23.59 27.15
CA GLU A 872 8.10 23.47 28.21
C GLU A 872 8.71 22.06 28.32
N ILE A 873 7.96 20.99 28.00
CA ILE A 873 8.54 19.63 27.81
C ILE A 873 9.56 19.66 26.67
N ARG A 874 9.26 20.32 25.54
CA ARG A 874 10.16 20.49 24.40
C ARG A 874 11.44 21.22 24.77
N GLU A 875 11.34 22.33 25.51
CA GLU A 875 12.53 23.03 26.01
C GLU A 875 13.30 22.19 27.06
N GLY A 876 12.61 21.42 27.89
CA GLY A 876 13.20 20.50 28.86
C GLY A 876 14.03 19.39 28.20
N LEU A 877 13.52 18.75 27.15
CA LEU A 877 14.22 17.75 26.34
C LEU A 877 15.57 18.26 25.81
N GLN A 878 15.63 19.53 25.41
CA GLN A 878 16.85 20.16 24.88
C GLN A 878 17.84 20.60 25.97
N ARG A 879 17.36 20.92 27.18
CA ARG A 879 18.18 21.46 28.28
C ARG A 879 18.90 20.37 29.10
N VAL A 880 18.33 19.18 29.20
CA VAL A 880 18.85 18.12 30.07
C VAL A 880 19.89 17.28 29.32
N PRO A 881 21.19 17.32 29.69
CA PRO A 881 22.22 16.50 29.05
C PRO A 881 22.07 15.02 29.45
N ASP A 882 22.62 14.13 28.62
CA ASP A 882 22.70 12.68 28.85
C ASP A 882 21.37 12.02 29.24
N LEU A 883 20.27 12.54 28.67
CA LEU A 883 18.89 12.21 29.04
C LEU A 883 18.45 10.81 28.57
N PHE A 884 18.91 10.37 27.40
CA PHE A 884 18.52 9.11 26.77
C PHE A 884 19.45 7.98 27.21
N LEU A 885 18.86 6.85 27.62
CA LEU A 885 19.57 5.70 28.18
C LEU A 885 19.51 4.44 27.30
N VAL A 886 18.98 4.58 26.07
CA VAL A 886 18.92 3.53 25.05
C VAL A 886 19.92 3.81 23.93
N ASP A 887 20.38 2.75 23.26
CA ASP A 887 21.21 2.88 22.05
C ASP A 887 20.34 3.31 20.85
N ARG A 888 20.88 4.17 19.98
CA ARG A 888 20.20 4.57 18.74
C ARG A 888 19.93 3.35 17.85
N GLY A 889 18.71 3.25 17.31
CA GLY A 889 18.19 2.04 16.65
C GLY A 889 17.48 1.06 17.60
N ARG A 890 17.26 1.44 18.87
CA ARG A 890 16.47 0.66 19.85
C ARG A 890 15.26 1.44 20.36
N GLY A 891 14.64 2.22 19.47
CA GLY A 891 13.43 2.96 19.79
C GLY A 891 12.26 2.01 20.02
N GLY A 892 11.58 2.18 21.16
CA GLY A 892 10.44 1.33 21.49
C GLY A 892 9.21 1.67 20.65
N GLY A 893 8.39 0.65 20.36
CA GLY A 893 7.01 0.85 19.93
C GLY A 893 6.74 1.13 18.44
N GLU A 894 7.48 0.50 17.50
CA GLU A 894 7.24 0.56 16.03
C GLU A 894 5.74 0.57 15.69
N HIS A 895 5.25 1.72 15.25
CA HIS A 895 3.86 1.93 14.85
C HIS A 895 3.73 2.99 13.77
N HIS A 896 2.85 2.74 12.80
CA HIS A 896 2.70 3.59 11.62
C HIS A 896 1.26 3.50 11.11
N LEU A 897 0.31 3.74 12.01
CA LEU A 897 -1.11 3.98 11.72
C LEU A 897 -1.50 5.29 12.41
N PHE A 898 -2.63 5.89 12.01
CA PHE A 898 -3.16 7.12 12.60
C PHE A 898 -2.23 8.35 12.43
N LEU A 899 -1.40 8.36 11.37
CA LEU A 899 -0.59 9.49 10.93
C LEU A 899 -1.31 10.26 9.82
N ARG A 900 -1.50 11.58 10.02
CA ARG A 900 -2.12 12.49 9.04
C ARG A 900 -1.38 12.50 7.70
N GLU A 901 -2.12 12.74 6.61
CA GLU A 901 -1.59 12.73 5.23
C GLU A 901 -0.51 13.81 5.05
N SER A 902 -0.68 14.96 5.70
CA SER A 902 0.30 16.05 5.77
C SER A 902 1.66 15.67 6.39
N VAL A 903 1.69 14.66 7.26
CA VAL A 903 2.91 14.12 7.90
C VAL A 903 3.45 12.95 7.10
N ASP A 904 2.62 11.93 6.81
CA ASP A 904 3.00 10.71 6.08
C ASP A 904 3.52 11.02 4.66
N ARG A 905 3.01 12.05 3.97
CA ARG A 905 3.53 12.52 2.67
C ARG A 905 5.00 12.98 2.71
N ARG A 906 5.45 13.53 3.85
CA ARG A 906 6.81 14.07 4.03
C ARG A 906 7.74 13.10 4.74
N HIS A 907 7.18 12.29 5.65
CA HIS A 907 7.88 11.31 6.46
C HIS A 907 7.28 9.89 6.31
N PRO A 908 7.19 9.32 5.08
CA PRO A 908 6.59 8.01 4.81
C PRO A 908 7.38 6.81 5.38
N ASP A 909 8.47 7.06 6.10
CA ASP A 909 9.29 6.10 6.86
C ASP A 909 9.13 6.22 8.39
N TYR A 910 8.38 7.20 8.90
CA TYR A 910 8.28 7.48 10.34
C TYR A 910 7.39 6.49 11.10
N GLN A 911 7.99 5.76 12.04
CA GLN A 911 7.39 4.62 12.74
C GLN A 911 7.12 4.88 14.24
N LEU A 912 6.96 6.15 14.67
CA LEU A 912 6.63 6.57 16.04
C LEU A 912 7.64 6.13 17.15
N GLU A 913 8.77 5.54 16.75
CA GLU A 913 9.87 5.12 17.62
C GLU A 913 10.63 6.33 18.20
N VAL A 914 11.02 6.25 19.48
CA VAL A 914 11.88 7.23 20.15
C VAL A 914 13.09 6.54 20.76
N ASP A 915 14.30 7.00 20.39
CA ASP A 915 15.59 6.52 20.92
C ASP A 915 16.58 7.64 21.26
N ASP A 916 16.34 8.86 20.78
CA ASP A 916 17.26 9.99 20.87
C ASP A 916 16.52 11.34 20.89
N LEU A 917 17.27 12.43 21.04
CA LEU A 917 16.70 13.77 21.12
C LEU A 917 15.96 14.19 19.84
N ALA A 918 16.41 13.74 18.66
CA ALA A 918 15.76 14.09 17.39
C ALA A 918 14.38 13.43 17.26
N SER A 919 14.31 12.12 17.53
CA SER A 919 13.05 11.38 17.55
C SER A 919 12.11 11.85 18.66
N ALA A 920 12.61 12.17 19.86
CA ALA A 920 11.79 12.71 20.96
C ALA A 920 11.23 14.10 20.67
N LEU A 921 12.00 14.99 20.04
CA LEU A 921 11.51 16.32 19.65
C LEU A 921 10.45 16.22 18.55
N PHE A 922 10.68 15.37 17.54
CA PHE A 922 9.72 15.15 16.47
C PHE A 922 8.42 14.49 16.96
N ALA A 923 8.50 13.60 17.95
CA ALA A 923 7.33 13.05 18.65
C ALA A 923 6.48 14.16 19.31
N VAL A 924 7.10 15.13 19.99
CA VAL A 924 6.38 16.28 20.55
C VAL A 924 5.78 17.18 19.46
N ASP A 925 6.51 17.41 18.35
CA ASP A 925 5.98 18.20 17.23
C ASP A 925 4.76 17.54 16.57
N VAL A 926 4.72 16.21 16.48
CA VAL A 926 3.55 15.45 15.97
C VAL A 926 2.34 15.55 16.91
N ILE A 927 2.54 15.52 18.23
CA ILE A 927 1.47 15.74 19.22
C ILE A 927 0.87 17.14 19.04
N THR A 928 1.71 18.18 19.04
CA THR A 928 1.27 19.57 18.95
C THR A 928 0.67 19.92 17.57
N GLU A 929 1.15 19.31 16.47
CA GLU A 929 0.50 19.43 15.15
C GLU A 929 -0.90 18.79 15.12
N GLN A 930 -1.12 17.72 15.90
CA GLN A 930 -2.44 17.08 15.95
C GLN A 930 -3.46 17.90 16.76
N GLY A 931 -3.12 18.29 17.99
CA GLY A 931 -3.99 19.12 18.85
C GLY A 931 -4.24 20.53 18.29
N GLU A 932 -3.16 21.28 18.07
CA GLU A 932 -3.19 22.71 17.75
C GLU A 932 -3.10 22.99 16.24
N GLY A 933 -2.09 22.38 15.58
CA GLY A 933 -1.80 22.52 14.15
C GLY A 933 -0.83 23.67 13.79
N GLY A 934 -0.11 23.51 12.68
CA GLY A 934 0.78 24.54 12.11
C GLY A 934 2.22 24.57 12.66
N VAL A 935 2.61 23.57 13.46
CA VAL A 935 3.97 23.40 14.02
C VAL A 935 4.91 22.81 12.97
N LEU A 936 4.46 21.81 12.23
CA LEU A 936 5.21 21.15 11.16
C LEU A 936 5.09 21.89 9.81
N GLY A 937 4.78 23.18 9.81
CA GLY A 937 4.78 24.06 8.64
C GLY A 937 3.42 24.22 7.93
N PRO A 938 3.32 25.14 6.95
CA PRO A 938 2.07 25.46 6.28
C PRO A 938 1.56 24.26 5.45
N GLY A 939 0.31 23.84 5.69
CA GLY A 939 -0.32 22.77 4.92
C GLY A 939 -0.62 23.20 3.47
N ASP A 940 -0.21 22.38 2.50
CA ASP A 940 -0.39 22.61 1.06
C ASP A 940 -1.85 22.42 0.60
N GLY A 941 -2.78 23.25 1.10
CA GLY A 941 -4.18 23.31 0.65
C GLY A 941 -5.04 22.07 0.92
N GLY A 942 -4.55 21.11 1.72
CA GLY A 942 -5.30 19.93 2.14
C GLY A 942 -6.17 20.19 3.39
N ALA A 943 -7.40 19.70 3.40
CA ALA A 943 -8.38 19.94 4.46
C ALA A 943 -8.24 18.93 5.63
N GLU A 944 -7.12 18.98 6.35
CA GLU A 944 -6.96 18.32 7.65
C GLU A 944 -7.15 19.37 8.77
N GLU A 945 -8.17 19.20 9.61
CA GLU A 945 -8.46 20.07 10.76
C GLU A 945 -7.71 19.57 12.00
N SER A 946 -7.07 20.47 12.76
CA SER A 946 -6.56 20.14 14.10
C SER A 946 -7.69 19.85 15.08
N HIS A 947 -7.39 19.32 16.27
CA HIS A 947 -8.42 19.01 17.26
C HIS A 947 -9.18 20.27 17.69
N HIS A 948 -8.47 21.39 17.90
CA HIS A 948 -9.08 22.69 18.16
C HIS A 948 -10.06 23.11 17.06
N ALA A 949 -9.65 23.02 15.79
CA ALA A 949 -10.52 23.34 14.65
C ALA A 949 -11.72 22.40 14.58
N SER A 950 -11.51 21.11 14.83
CA SER A 950 -12.55 20.08 14.88
C SER A 950 -13.56 20.33 16.01
N PHE A 951 -13.12 20.73 17.21
CA PHE A 951 -14.01 21.08 18.33
C PHE A 951 -14.72 22.41 18.12
N LEU A 952 -14.07 23.42 17.52
CA LEU A 952 -14.74 24.64 17.06
C LEU A 952 -15.85 24.31 16.06
N ARG A 953 -15.56 23.48 15.05
CA ARG A 953 -16.51 22.99 14.04
C ARG A 953 -17.64 22.20 14.68
N ILE A 954 -17.36 21.21 15.54
CA ILE A 954 -18.38 20.52 16.35
C ILE A 954 -19.23 21.54 17.13
N GLY A 955 -18.61 22.61 17.64
CA GLY A 955 -19.20 23.78 18.28
C GLY A 955 -20.11 24.63 17.37
N GLU A 956 -19.82 24.78 16.08
CA GLU A 956 -20.63 25.53 15.11
C GLU A 956 -21.79 24.72 14.55
N LEU A 957 -21.53 23.44 14.30
CA LEU A 957 -22.57 22.44 14.02
C LEU A 957 -23.51 22.32 15.24
N LEU A 958 -22.97 22.47 16.45
CA LEU A 958 -23.68 22.76 17.69
C LEU A 958 -24.48 24.07 17.60
N ARG A 959 -23.92 25.20 17.15
CA ARG A 959 -24.62 26.52 17.10
C ARG A 959 -25.74 26.62 16.03
N GLY A 960 -25.76 25.76 15.00
CA GLY A 960 -26.46 26.06 13.73
C GLY A 960 -27.84 25.46 13.43
N THR A 961 -28.43 24.61 14.30
CA THR A 961 -29.66 23.84 13.98
C THR A 961 -30.88 24.21 14.87
N PRO A 962 -32.13 24.24 14.37
CA PRO A 962 -33.30 24.52 15.21
C PRO A 962 -33.64 23.41 16.22
N ALA A 963 -34.33 23.79 17.31
CA ALA A 963 -35.10 22.86 18.13
C ALA A 963 -36.34 22.35 17.35
N GLY A 964 -36.88 21.18 17.72
CA GLY A 964 -38.03 20.57 17.04
C GLY A 964 -39.38 21.23 17.39
N ASP A 965 -40.40 20.96 16.57
CA ASP A 965 -41.74 21.61 16.62
C ASP A 965 -42.60 21.31 17.87
N ARG A 966 -42.04 20.78 18.96
CA ARG A 966 -42.80 20.41 20.17
C ARG A 966 -42.81 21.55 21.19
N PRO A 967 -43.97 22.03 21.64
CA PRO A 967 -44.04 23.04 22.71
C PRO A 967 -43.30 22.58 23.98
N GLY A 968 -42.28 23.35 24.38
CA GLY A 968 -41.49 23.07 25.58
C GLY A 968 -40.28 22.15 25.39
N SER A 969 -39.93 21.71 24.16
CA SER A 969 -38.58 21.18 23.94
C SER A 969 -37.55 22.30 24.04
N GLY A 970 -36.50 22.09 24.84
CA GLY A 970 -35.33 22.96 24.88
C GLY A 970 -34.46 22.82 23.61
N PRO A 971 -33.21 23.30 23.62
CA PRO A 971 -32.24 22.90 22.61
C PRO A 971 -32.21 21.38 22.49
N TRP A 972 -32.19 20.92 21.24
CA TRP A 972 -31.91 19.55 20.82
C TRP A 972 -30.52 19.15 21.41
N ASN A 973 -30.18 17.87 21.62
CA ASN A 973 -28.91 17.51 22.31
C ASN A 973 -28.36 16.15 21.87
N PRO A 974 -27.03 16.02 21.64
CA PRO A 974 -26.48 14.84 20.98
C PRO A 974 -26.80 13.50 21.65
N ALA A 975 -26.83 13.53 22.98
CA ALA A 975 -26.38 12.38 23.74
C ALA A 975 -27.48 11.79 24.62
N TYR A 976 -27.31 10.52 24.94
CA TYR A 976 -28.00 9.92 26.06
C TYR A 976 -27.75 10.74 27.35
N PRO A 977 -28.72 10.81 28.28
CA PRO A 977 -28.57 11.50 29.56
C PRO A 977 -27.71 10.67 30.53
N VAL A 978 -26.50 10.30 30.13
CA VAL A 978 -25.55 9.57 30.98
C VAL A 978 -25.14 10.45 32.17
N LEU A 979 -24.81 9.79 33.28
CA LEU A 979 -24.25 10.42 34.49
C LEU A 979 -23.00 11.27 34.17
N ARG A 980 -22.67 12.25 35.02
CA ARG A 980 -21.33 12.87 35.03
C ARG A 980 -20.43 12.07 35.97
N ASN A 981 -19.19 11.76 35.56
CA ASN A 981 -18.23 10.97 36.34
C ASN A 981 -18.86 9.71 36.99
N PRO A 982 -19.37 8.73 36.20
CA PRO A 982 -20.00 7.55 36.77
C PRO A 982 -19.00 6.69 37.54
N THR A 983 -19.42 6.13 38.68
CA THR A 983 -18.57 5.27 39.54
C THR A 983 -19.32 4.02 40.02
N LEU A 984 -18.58 2.93 40.24
CA LEU A 984 -19.05 1.76 40.99
C LEU A 984 -18.97 1.95 42.51
N GLY A 985 -18.19 2.93 42.99
CA GLY A 985 -18.09 3.29 44.40
C GLY A 985 -19.32 4.03 44.94
N SER A 986 -19.22 4.51 46.18
CA SER A 986 -20.23 5.38 46.81
C SER A 986 -19.56 6.35 47.79
N GLY A 987 -20.17 7.52 47.99
CA GLY A 987 -19.71 8.53 48.97
C GLY A 987 -18.88 9.68 48.40
N SER A 988 -18.51 9.68 47.11
CA SER A 988 -17.95 10.87 46.46
C SER A 988 -19.06 11.91 46.19
N LEU A 989 -18.69 13.20 46.23
CA LEU A 989 -19.54 14.33 45.79
C LEU A 989 -19.22 14.78 44.36
N ALA A 990 -18.10 14.34 43.79
CA ALA A 990 -17.63 14.68 42.44
C ALA A 990 -17.89 13.56 41.40
N MET A 991 -18.37 12.40 41.86
CA MET A 991 -18.68 11.22 41.03
C MET A 991 -20.07 10.68 41.34
N GLU A 992 -20.78 10.19 40.33
CA GLU A 992 -22.16 9.73 40.45
C GLU A 992 -22.26 8.21 40.45
N ALA A 993 -22.74 7.63 41.56
CA ALA A 993 -22.79 6.18 41.72
C ALA A 993 -23.86 5.53 40.81
N ILE A 994 -23.46 4.54 40.02
CA ILE A 994 -24.40 3.63 39.34
C ILE A 994 -25.03 2.73 40.42
N THR A 995 -26.35 2.77 40.58
CA THR A 995 -27.08 1.99 41.61
C THR A 995 -27.93 0.85 41.02
N ASP A 996 -28.19 0.85 39.71
CA ASP A 996 -28.88 -0.24 39.04
C ASP A 996 -28.04 -1.54 39.01
N PRO A 997 -28.60 -2.71 39.40
CA PRO A 997 -27.84 -3.96 39.48
C PRO A 997 -27.28 -4.47 38.15
N GLU A 998 -28.01 -4.27 37.04
CA GLU A 998 -27.61 -4.74 35.72
C GLU A 998 -26.52 -3.82 35.15
N ALA A 999 -26.73 -2.50 35.20
CA ALA A 999 -25.73 -1.53 34.77
C ALA A 999 -24.42 -1.63 35.57
N ARG A 1000 -24.49 -1.86 36.90
CA ARG A 1000 -23.29 -2.14 37.72
C ARG A 1000 -22.54 -3.39 37.28
N THR A 1001 -23.26 -4.43 36.85
CA THR A 1001 -22.65 -5.69 36.37
C THR A 1001 -21.91 -5.46 35.05
N VAL A 1002 -22.55 -4.76 34.09
CA VAL A 1002 -21.92 -4.43 32.80
C VAL A 1002 -20.75 -3.46 32.96
N ALA A 1003 -20.82 -2.50 33.90
CA ALA A 1003 -19.71 -1.59 34.21
C ALA A 1003 -18.52 -2.32 34.84
N GLY A 1004 -18.77 -3.32 35.69
CA GLY A 1004 -17.71 -4.21 36.20
C GLY A 1004 -17.01 -5.00 35.08
N LEU A 1005 -17.77 -5.50 34.09
CA LEU A 1005 -17.19 -6.16 32.91
C LEU A 1005 -16.37 -5.18 32.05
N PHE A 1006 -16.86 -3.94 31.85
CA PHE A 1006 -16.17 -2.90 31.11
C PHE A 1006 -14.81 -2.56 31.75
N ASN A 1007 -14.78 -2.31 33.08
CA ASN A 1007 -13.54 -2.00 33.80
C ASN A 1007 -12.52 -3.14 33.73
N ARG A 1008 -12.97 -4.40 33.77
CA ARG A 1008 -12.10 -5.57 33.60
C ARG A 1008 -11.53 -5.67 32.17
N ALA A 1009 -12.33 -5.36 31.15
CA ALA A 1009 -11.85 -5.31 29.76
C ALA A 1009 -10.82 -4.17 29.55
N TYR A 1010 -11.06 -3.00 30.15
CA TYR A 1010 -10.14 -1.86 30.16
C TYR A 1010 -8.82 -2.18 30.88
N ALA A 1011 -8.90 -2.74 32.09
CA ALA A 1011 -7.74 -3.22 32.84
C ALA A 1011 -6.96 -4.30 32.07
N MET A 1012 -7.65 -5.17 31.32
CA MET A 1012 -6.99 -6.17 30.47
C MET A 1012 -6.27 -5.55 29.27
N ALA A 1013 -6.89 -4.59 28.57
CA ALA A 1013 -6.23 -3.88 27.46
C ALA A 1013 -4.93 -3.20 27.91
N LEU A 1014 -4.99 -2.44 29.01
CA LEU A 1014 -3.81 -1.77 29.59
C LEU A 1014 -2.78 -2.76 30.14
N ARG A 1015 -3.21 -3.90 30.70
CA ARG A 1015 -2.29 -4.95 31.17
C ARG A 1015 -1.57 -5.65 30.01
N LEU A 1016 -2.25 -5.89 28.89
CA LEU A 1016 -1.65 -6.42 27.67
C LEU A 1016 -0.61 -5.43 27.11
N MET A 1017 -0.94 -4.13 27.03
CA MET A 1017 -0.03 -3.03 26.70
C MET A 1017 1.24 -3.05 27.56
N VAL A 1018 1.09 -2.92 28.87
CA VAL A 1018 2.22 -2.91 29.83
C VAL A 1018 3.04 -4.20 29.78
N GLN A 1019 2.40 -5.37 29.63
CA GLN A 1019 3.12 -6.63 29.50
C GLN A 1019 3.97 -6.69 28.22
N HIS A 1020 3.54 -6.10 27.11
CA HIS A 1020 4.34 -6.08 25.89
C HIS A 1020 5.63 -5.27 26.04
N PHE A 1021 5.54 -4.04 26.54
CA PHE A 1021 6.74 -3.23 26.81
C PHE A 1021 7.64 -3.86 27.89
N GLY A 1022 7.08 -4.66 28.80
CA GLY A 1022 7.85 -5.47 29.76
C GLY A 1022 8.50 -6.74 29.18
N GLU A 1023 7.96 -7.32 28.10
CA GLU A 1023 8.54 -8.50 27.42
C GLU A 1023 9.49 -8.12 26.28
N ARG A 1024 9.17 -7.06 25.54
CA ARG A 1024 9.79 -6.63 24.27
C ARG A 1024 9.59 -5.11 24.07
N PRO A 1025 10.34 -4.24 24.77
CA PRO A 1025 10.22 -2.78 24.59
C PRO A 1025 10.61 -2.35 23.16
N ASP A 1026 11.72 -2.86 22.65
CA ASP A 1026 12.19 -2.78 21.25
C ASP A 1026 11.28 -3.58 20.26
N GLY A 1027 10.02 -3.79 20.62
CA GLY A 1027 9.09 -4.74 19.98
C GLY A 1027 8.15 -4.07 18.99
N SER A 1028 7.99 -4.71 17.83
CA SER A 1028 7.03 -4.29 16.81
C SER A 1028 5.59 -4.40 17.30
N LEU A 1029 4.90 -3.27 17.56
CA LEU A 1029 3.53 -3.29 18.08
C LEU A 1029 2.59 -4.06 17.14
N ARG A 1030 2.71 -3.81 15.83
CA ARG A 1030 1.93 -4.49 14.79
C ARG A 1030 2.09 -6.02 14.79
N ARG A 1031 3.29 -6.52 15.14
CA ARG A 1031 3.63 -7.95 15.16
C ARG A 1031 3.53 -8.56 16.57
N SER A 1032 3.01 -7.80 17.54
CA SER A 1032 2.82 -8.23 18.92
C SER A 1032 1.46 -8.88 19.10
N ASP A 1033 1.45 -10.14 19.52
CA ASP A 1033 0.24 -10.88 19.88
C ASP A 1033 -0.52 -10.22 21.03
N LEU A 1034 0.22 -9.69 22.01
CA LEU A 1034 -0.32 -8.90 23.12
C LEU A 1034 -1.00 -7.61 22.65
N MET A 1035 -0.48 -6.91 21.61
CA MET A 1035 -1.08 -5.64 21.16
C MET A 1035 -2.31 -5.87 20.30
N ASN A 1036 -2.28 -6.87 19.43
CA ASN A 1036 -3.46 -7.27 18.68
C ASN A 1036 -4.58 -7.72 19.63
N ALA A 1037 -4.25 -8.46 20.70
CA ALA A 1037 -5.21 -8.76 21.78
C ALA A 1037 -5.70 -7.49 22.52
N ALA A 1038 -4.85 -6.50 22.79
CA ALA A 1038 -5.26 -5.25 23.43
C ALA A 1038 -6.23 -4.44 22.56
N ILE A 1039 -6.00 -4.40 21.25
CA ILE A 1039 -6.90 -3.78 20.26
C ILE A 1039 -8.25 -4.52 20.22
N ASP A 1040 -8.25 -5.86 20.29
CA ASP A 1040 -9.48 -6.65 20.40
C ASP A 1040 -10.21 -6.45 21.74
N MET A 1041 -9.50 -6.21 22.85
CA MET A 1041 -10.13 -5.81 24.12
C MET A 1041 -10.83 -4.45 23.97
N MET A 1042 -10.19 -3.48 23.31
CA MET A 1042 -10.78 -2.15 23.09
C MET A 1042 -11.97 -2.17 22.11
N THR A 1043 -11.86 -2.93 21.01
CA THR A 1043 -12.85 -2.92 19.92
C THR A 1043 -13.93 -3.99 20.04
N GLY A 1044 -13.57 -5.20 20.48
CA GLY A 1044 -14.47 -6.35 20.61
C GLY A 1044 -15.16 -6.48 21.97
N LEU A 1045 -14.59 -5.91 23.05
CA LEU A 1045 -15.16 -5.96 24.40
C LEU A 1045 -15.57 -4.57 24.93
N MET A 1046 -14.64 -3.63 25.09
CA MET A 1046 -14.92 -2.32 25.69
C MET A 1046 -15.97 -1.53 24.91
N ARG A 1047 -15.82 -1.37 23.59
CA ARG A 1047 -16.78 -0.67 22.73
C ARG A 1047 -18.22 -1.19 22.88
N PRO A 1048 -18.54 -2.49 22.68
CA PRO A 1048 -19.91 -2.97 22.83
C PRO A 1048 -20.42 -2.95 24.28
N LEU A 1049 -19.55 -3.06 25.29
CA LEU A 1049 -19.96 -2.89 26.69
C LEU A 1049 -20.28 -1.42 27.02
N ALA A 1050 -19.54 -0.45 26.49
CA ALA A 1050 -19.83 0.98 26.61
C ALA A 1050 -21.13 1.35 25.86
N GLU A 1051 -21.29 0.88 24.63
CA GLU A 1051 -22.49 1.11 23.81
C GLU A 1051 -23.75 0.48 24.42
N LEU A 1052 -23.62 -0.61 25.20
CA LEU A 1052 -24.69 -1.12 26.05
C LEU A 1052 -24.93 -0.21 27.27
N LEU A 1053 -23.88 0.13 28.04
CA LEU A 1053 -23.97 0.89 29.29
C LEU A 1053 -24.72 2.22 29.15
N VAL A 1054 -24.48 2.97 28.07
CA VAL A 1054 -25.13 4.26 27.85
C VAL A 1054 -26.65 4.18 27.59
N THR A 1055 -27.17 2.97 27.35
CA THR A 1055 -28.61 2.68 27.19
C THR A 1055 -29.27 2.13 28.46
N LEU A 1056 -28.50 1.57 29.39
CA LEU A 1056 -29.01 1.00 30.64
C LEU A 1056 -29.35 2.11 31.65
N PRO A 1057 -30.39 1.95 32.50
CA PRO A 1057 -30.69 2.91 33.56
C PRO A 1057 -29.54 2.96 34.57
N SER A 1058 -29.18 4.15 35.06
CA SER A 1058 -28.17 4.26 36.12
C SER A 1058 -28.70 3.91 37.52
N GLY A 1059 -30.03 3.82 37.66
CA GLY A 1059 -30.73 3.81 38.96
C GLY A 1059 -31.06 5.21 39.49
N ARG A 1060 -30.49 6.28 38.89
CA ARG A 1060 -30.92 7.68 39.12
C ARG A 1060 -32.00 8.06 38.10
N ARG A 1061 -33.05 8.75 38.57
CA ARG A 1061 -34.23 9.08 37.75
C ARG A 1061 -33.87 10.00 36.58
N GLY A 1062 -34.14 9.53 35.36
CA GLY A 1062 -33.97 10.31 34.12
C GLY A 1062 -32.57 10.27 33.53
N THR A 1063 -31.69 9.41 34.03
CA THR A 1063 -30.31 9.25 33.57
C THR A 1063 -29.96 7.80 33.24
N THR A 1064 -29.09 7.58 32.26
CA THR A 1064 -28.51 6.27 31.94
C THR A 1064 -27.12 6.12 32.58
N ALA A 1065 -26.61 4.89 32.64
CA ALA A 1065 -25.27 4.58 33.11
C ALA A 1065 -24.21 4.99 32.06
N GLY A 1066 -22.93 4.75 32.35
CA GLY A 1066 -21.84 4.95 31.40
C GLY A 1066 -20.58 4.19 31.80
N PRO A 1067 -19.61 4.02 30.88
CA PRO A 1067 -18.33 3.40 31.18
C PRO A 1067 -17.57 4.20 32.23
N THR A 1068 -17.14 3.56 33.32
CA THR A 1068 -16.53 4.24 34.47
C THR A 1068 -15.00 4.36 34.39
N PHE A 1069 -14.35 3.50 33.59
CA PHE A 1069 -12.88 3.46 33.41
C PHE A 1069 -12.09 3.30 34.72
N GLU A 1070 -12.70 2.74 35.77
CA GLU A 1070 -12.05 2.57 37.07
C GLU A 1070 -11.02 1.41 37.04
N LEU A 1071 -9.89 1.60 37.73
CA LEU A 1071 -8.84 0.60 37.90
C LEU A 1071 -8.56 0.37 39.39
N ASP A 1072 -8.66 -0.89 39.85
CA ASP A 1072 -8.35 -1.28 41.23
C ASP A 1072 -6.88 -0.96 41.60
N ALA A 1073 -5.97 -1.14 40.64
CA ALA A 1073 -4.56 -0.79 40.72
C ALA A 1073 -3.98 -0.55 39.31
N PRO A 1074 -2.91 0.26 39.15
CA PRO A 1074 -2.17 0.36 37.90
C PRO A 1074 -1.64 -1.03 37.45
N PRO A 1075 -1.77 -1.40 36.17
CA PRO A 1075 -1.15 -2.62 35.66
C PRO A 1075 0.38 -2.50 35.67
N ALA A 1076 1.05 -3.57 36.06
CA ALA A 1076 2.51 -3.70 36.06
C ALA A 1076 2.93 -4.97 35.28
N PRO A 1077 4.10 -4.95 34.62
CA PRO A 1077 4.56 -6.10 33.85
C PRO A 1077 4.99 -7.23 34.78
N VAL A 1078 4.68 -8.47 34.41
CA VAL A 1078 5.13 -9.68 35.10
C VAL A 1078 6.44 -10.14 34.44
N PRO A 1079 7.60 -10.13 35.14
CA PRO A 1079 8.92 -10.43 34.54
C PRO A 1079 9.11 -11.87 34.04
N ARG A 1080 8.09 -12.72 34.13
CA ARG A 1080 8.06 -14.09 33.64
C ARG A 1080 6.95 -14.22 32.59
N PRO A 1081 7.27 -14.22 31.28
CA PRO A 1081 6.28 -14.31 30.21
C PRO A 1081 5.35 -15.52 30.32
N ASP A 1082 5.88 -16.67 30.78
CA ASP A 1082 5.11 -17.90 30.96
C ASP A 1082 4.04 -17.78 32.05
N VAL A 1083 4.38 -17.11 33.16
CA VAL A 1083 3.46 -16.80 34.26
C VAL A 1083 2.48 -15.69 33.84
N ALA A 1084 2.96 -14.69 33.10
CA ALA A 1084 2.15 -13.59 32.60
C ALA A 1084 1.03 -14.07 31.68
N ARG A 1085 1.37 -14.87 30.66
CA ARG A 1085 0.45 -15.39 29.64
C ARG A 1085 -0.57 -16.36 30.23
N ARG A 1086 -0.14 -17.26 31.13
CA ARG A 1086 -1.05 -18.09 31.93
C ARG A 1086 -1.97 -17.25 32.83
N GLY A 1087 -1.46 -16.15 33.38
CA GLY A 1087 -2.25 -15.18 34.14
C GLY A 1087 -3.31 -14.49 33.27
N ILE A 1088 -2.92 -13.95 32.12
CA ILE A 1088 -3.80 -13.32 31.13
C ILE A 1088 -4.94 -14.27 30.73
N ALA A 1089 -4.59 -15.51 30.34
CA ALA A 1089 -5.57 -16.54 29.99
C ALA A 1089 -6.60 -16.79 31.11
N LEU A 1090 -6.17 -16.90 32.37
CA LEU A 1090 -7.07 -17.11 33.51
C LEU A 1090 -8.06 -15.96 33.73
N HIS A 1091 -7.65 -14.71 33.56
CA HIS A 1091 -8.55 -13.55 33.69
C HIS A 1091 -9.52 -13.46 32.50
N LEU A 1092 -9.09 -13.88 31.29
CA LEU A 1092 -9.95 -13.95 30.10
C LEU A 1092 -10.97 -15.10 30.17
N ASP A 1093 -10.59 -16.26 30.72
CA ASP A 1093 -11.51 -17.36 31.06
C ASP A 1093 -12.56 -16.89 32.09
N GLN A 1094 -12.15 -16.13 33.11
CA GLN A 1094 -13.06 -15.54 34.10
C GLN A 1094 -14.01 -14.51 33.48
N LEU A 1095 -13.51 -13.62 32.63
CA LEU A 1095 -14.30 -12.58 31.96
C LEU A 1095 -15.33 -13.19 31.01
N ALA A 1096 -14.95 -14.20 30.21
CA ALA A 1096 -15.88 -14.97 29.38
C ALA A 1096 -16.98 -15.64 30.23
N ALA A 1097 -16.58 -16.27 31.34
CA ALA A 1097 -17.50 -16.94 32.27
C ALA A 1097 -18.38 -15.97 33.09
N GLU A 1098 -18.10 -14.67 33.12
CA GLU A 1098 -18.99 -13.65 33.70
C GLU A 1098 -19.90 -13.00 32.64
N CYS A 1099 -19.41 -12.73 31.42
CA CYS A 1099 -20.26 -12.34 30.28
C CYS A 1099 -21.38 -13.37 30.05
N ALA A 1100 -21.07 -14.67 30.11
CA ALA A 1100 -22.04 -15.75 29.96
C ALA A 1100 -23.14 -15.80 31.07
N LYS A 1101 -22.99 -15.02 32.15
CA LYS A 1101 -23.99 -14.90 33.23
C LYS A 1101 -24.91 -13.67 33.07
N CYS A 1102 -24.66 -12.81 32.10
CA CYS A 1102 -25.36 -11.53 31.93
C CYS A 1102 -26.06 -11.48 30.55
N PRO A 1103 -27.37 -11.83 30.45
CA PRO A 1103 -28.05 -12.02 29.16
C PRO A 1103 -28.15 -10.79 28.25
N SER A 1104 -27.94 -9.58 28.78
CA SER A 1104 -27.89 -8.33 28.01
C SER A 1104 -26.54 -8.06 27.35
N VAL A 1105 -25.46 -8.72 27.78
CA VAL A 1105 -24.14 -8.62 27.16
C VAL A 1105 -24.14 -9.39 25.83
N PRO A 1106 -23.75 -8.75 24.70
CA PRO A 1106 -23.68 -9.45 23.41
C PRO A 1106 -22.72 -10.65 23.45
N ALA A 1107 -23.17 -11.84 23.03
CA ALA A 1107 -22.42 -13.10 23.14
C ALA A 1107 -20.97 -13.02 22.62
N ARG A 1108 -20.76 -12.29 21.51
CA ARG A 1108 -19.45 -11.98 20.90
C ARG A 1108 -18.38 -11.47 21.89
N VAL A 1109 -18.79 -10.78 22.96
CA VAL A 1109 -17.90 -10.25 24.01
C VAL A 1109 -17.28 -11.41 24.82
N GLY A 1110 -18.10 -12.40 25.18
CA GLY A 1110 -17.63 -13.61 25.88
C GLY A 1110 -16.84 -14.54 24.96
N GLU A 1111 -17.28 -14.68 23.70
CA GLU A 1111 -16.60 -15.49 22.67
C GLU A 1111 -15.19 -14.97 22.37
N MET A 1112 -15.02 -13.65 22.19
CA MET A 1112 -13.72 -13.02 21.96
C MET A 1112 -12.78 -13.18 23.17
N SER A 1113 -13.32 -13.08 24.38
CA SER A 1113 -12.56 -13.33 25.62
C SER A 1113 -12.08 -14.78 25.70
N ALA A 1114 -12.93 -15.75 25.39
CA ALA A 1114 -12.57 -17.18 25.37
C ALA A 1114 -11.53 -17.51 24.29
N PHE A 1115 -11.66 -16.93 23.08
CA PHE A 1115 -10.68 -17.10 22.01
C PHE A 1115 -9.26 -16.68 22.43
N TRP A 1116 -9.12 -15.51 23.05
CA TRP A 1116 -7.82 -15.05 23.55
C TRP A 1116 -7.34 -15.81 24.80
N ALA A 1117 -8.25 -16.33 25.63
CA ALA A 1117 -7.88 -17.23 26.74
C ALA A 1117 -7.24 -18.54 26.23
N ASP A 1118 -7.83 -19.17 25.22
CA ASP A 1118 -7.28 -20.35 24.55
C ASP A 1118 -5.96 -20.04 23.83
N HIS A 1119 -5.82 -18.85 23.23
CA HIS A 1119 -4.58 -18.42 22.55
C HIS A 1119 -3.39 -18.27 23.52
N PHE A 1120 -3.58 -17.62 24.67
CA PHE A 1120 -2.51 -17.40 25.65
C PHE A 1120 -2.27 -18.59 26.60
N ARG A 1121 -3.05 -19.68 26.47
CA ARG A 1121 -2.86 -20.89 27.28
C ARG A 1121 -1.58 -21.62 26.83
N PRO A 1122 -0.65 -21.96 27.75
CA PRO A 1122 0.54 -22.74 27.41
C PRO A 1122 0.19 -24.10 26.77
N ARG A 1123 0.95 -24.49 25.75
CA ARG A 1123 0.89 -25.81 25.09
C ARG A 1123 1.89 -26.77 25.70
#